data_AF-A0A067CR11-F1
#
_entry.id   AF-A0A067CR11-F1
#
_cell.length_a   1.000
_cell.length_b   1.000
_cell.length_c   1.000
_cell.angle_alpha   90.00
_cell.angle_beta   90.00
_cell.angle_gamma   90.00
#
_symmetry.space_group_name_H-M   'P 1'
#
loop_
_entity.id
_entity.type
_entity.pdbx_description
1 polymer ?
#
loop_
_entity_poly.entity_id
_entity_poly.type
_entity_poly.pdbx_seq_one_letter_code
_entity_poly.pdbx_strand_id
1 'polypeptide(L)'
;MAVRARYGLVFPRSSSPAAIDAVQVALEARGLLVVRETIAGETSPVATSYLAQHDAIALTVTCSRARLEAHAERLSLFKPLADSPCARREPFVMARGDTFAHYAETDGPHRFFSSSEELYVLGDLLDDAIEGHNVEALPLHDKHEKSVLWRDFCWSLYPSNTDLADRMEAYFGPKVALYFAWLHYLTLFLAGPGVLGGLLTLYEYVAAVDESDDVAVSPFFTLFMVLWSACFLQYWQRRSAALACRWGLLDAATKRTLRPDFVGVPHTNPFSGVVSLTYPYYYRALKYVGSALVTTSLLSMAIGIMVISLNFQGYIHAASVGGAYLHWPLVHQFSLPGAIFDQKGGGPLPYVLPYVPVVLHCSLILALNLRYRKIAYALTQWENHATTEAFEDALVLKRFFFEAFDCYIALFYLAFCQLDVVLLKAELTSLYMADTFRRTDDVDATSAKVQVVKEATAFDEYEPFDDYLEKVIEFGYVTLFASCFPLAGLLSMASNLIELKSDQFKLVFLSQRPMVERSTDIGIWQSILRGLVWLSVLTNVFLFGFTTDQLSLFCPSWFQTIPVDDAAFGGVDHIHVAASGQGMTVMGVVFGVEHVLFVLVVLISKLIPSVPDSVVEETARRQRALVLAKPPSSAAESG
;
A
#
# COMPACT_ATOMS: atom_id res chain seq x y z
N MET A 1 -1.17 32.49 23.17
CA MET A 1 -2.22 31.54 22.72
C MET A 1 -1.66 30.13 22.81
N ALA A 2 -2.46 29.17 23.29
CA ALA A 2 -2.08 27.76 23.31
C ALA A 2 -2.20 27.16 21.90
N VAL A 3 -1.33 26.20 21.60
CA VAL A 3 -1.34 25.39 20.38
C VAL A 3 -2.59 24.47 20.38
N ARG A 4 -3.17 24.17 19.21
CA ARG A 4 -4.38 23.31 19.14
C ARG A 4 -4.06 21.83 19.25
N ALA A 5 -2.89 21.43 18.74
CA ALA A 5 -2.39 20.08 18.90
C ALA A 5 -2.28 19.67 20.37
N ARG A 6 -2.74 18.46 20.66
CA ARG A 6 -2.76 17.86 21.98
C ARG A 6 -2.41 16.38 21.88
N TYR A 7 -1.64 15.90 22.84
CA TYR A 7 -1.43 14.48 23.09
C TYR A 7 -2.18 14.06 24.35
N GLY A 8 -2.82 12.90 24.32
CA GLY A 8 -3.30 12.20 25.51
C GLY A 8 -2.26 11.17 25.91
N LEU A 9 -1.74 11.28 27.13
CA LEU A 9 -0.89 10.27 27.75
C LEU A 9 -1.75 9.32 28.57
N VAL A 10 -1.68 8.06 28.19
CA VAL A 10 -2.43 6.96 28.79
C VAL A 10 -1.47 6.03 29.52
N PHE A 11 -1.85 5.66 30.74
CA PHE A 11 -1.04 4.82 31.62
C PHE A 11 -1.64 3.43 31.73
N PRO A 12 -0.84 2.35 31.66
CA PRO A 12 -1.31 1.01 31.99
C PRO A 12 -1.87 0.97 33.41
N ARG A 13 -2.86 0.11 33.66
CA ARG A 13 -3.49 -0.05 34.99
C ARG A 13 -2.52 -0.44 36.12
N SER A 14 -1.35 -0.97 35.77
CA SER A 14 -0.27 -1.30 36.73
C SER A 14 0.56 -0.09 37.18
N SER A 15 0.33 1.10 36.60
CA SER A 15 1.13 2.29 36.87
C SER A 15 0.87 2.82 38.28
N SER A 16 1.92 3.12 39.02
CA SER A 16 1.77 3.74 40.35
C SER A 16 1.42 5.23 40.21
N PRO A 17 0.67 5.83 41.16
CA PRO A 17 0.42 7.26 41.15
C PRO A 17 1.70 8.11 41.12
N ALA A 18 2.76 7.63 41.79
CA ALA A 18 4.07 8.28 41.79
C ALA A 18 4.74 8.28 40.40
N ALA A 19 4.53 7.25 39.59
CA ALA A 19 5.03 7.21 38.22
C ALA A 19 4.32 8.24 37.33
N ILE A 20 3.01 8.41 37.50
CA ILE A 20 2.21 9.41 36.79
C ILE A 20 2.67 10.82 37.19
N ASP A 21 2.85 11.07 38.49
CA ASP A 21 3.31 12.36 39.00
C ASP A 21 4.74 12.68 38.51
N ALA A 22 5.63 11.67 38.42
CA ALA A 22 6.97 11.85 37.87
C ALA A 22 6.95 12.29 36.40
N VAL A 23 6.08 11.67 35.58
CA VAL A 23 5.89 12.07 34.17
C VAL A 23 5.34 13.49 34.09
N GLN A 24 4.34 13.84 34.90
CA GLN A 24 3.79 15.19 34.93
C GLN A 24 4.87 16.25 35.26
N VAL A 25 5.68 16.01 36.29
CA VAL A 25 6.77 16.91 36.67
C VAL A 25 7.82 17.03 35.56
N ALA A 26 8.16 15.92 34.90
CA ALA A 26 9.13 15.91 33.80
C ALA A 26 8.65 16.74 32.57
N LEU A 27 7.34 16.72 32.29
CA LEU A 27 6.71 17.50 31.23
C LEU A 27 6.67 18.99 31.57
N GLU A 28 6.23 19.33 32.78
CA GLU A 28 6.17 20.72 33.26
C GLU A 28 7.56 21.36 33.33
N ALA A 29 8.58 20.60 33.76
CA ALA A 29 9.97 21.04 33.79
C ALA A 29 10.52 21.40 32.38
N ARG A 30 9.95 20.81 31.33
CA ARG A 30 10.28 21.11 29.92
C ARG A 30 9.44 22.25 29.33
N GLY A 31 8.57 22.88 30.13
CA GLY A 31 7.71 23.99 29.73
C GLY A 31 6.49 23.56 28.92
N LEU A 32 6.07 22.30 29.04
CA LEU A 32 4.82 21.80 28.47
C LEU A 32 3.65 22.10 29.41
N LEU A 33 2.48 22.32 28.81
CA LEU A 33 1.24 22.55 29.53
C LEU A 33 0.53 21.22 29.70
N VAL A 34 0.34 20.78 30.93
CA VAL A 34 -0.26 19.49 31.26
C VAL A 34 -1.58 19.71 31.97
N VAL A 35 -2.61 19.02 31.51
CA VAL A 35 -3.94 18.97 32.13
C VAL A 35 -4.19 17.54 32.58
N ARG A 36 -4.38 17.36 33.89
CA ARG A 36 -4.70 16.06 34.48
C ARG A 36 -6.20 15.82 34.42
N GLU A 37 -6.60 14.77 33.74
CA GLU A 37 -8.00 14.36 33.57
C GLU A 37 -8.25 13.06 34.34
N THR A 38 -9.38 12.98 35.03
CA THR A 38 -9.79 11.77 35.78
C THR A 38 -11.04 11.19 35.11
N ILE A 39 -10.93 9.96 34.62
CA ILE A 39 -11.93 9.20 33.87
C ILE A 39 -12.76 8.33 34.87
N ALA A 40 -12.96 8.81 36.09
CA ALA A 40 -13.72 8.11 37.12
C ALA A 40 -15.22 8.48 37.04
N GLY A 41 -16.09 7.46 36.99
CA GLY A 41 -17.55 7.65 37.09
C GLY A 41 -18.32 7.66 35.76
N GLU A 42 -17.67 7.36 34.65
CA GLU A 42 -18.31 7.30 33.33
C GLU A 42 -18.78 5.88 32.99
N THR A 43 -20.08 5.68 32.78
CA THR A 43 -20.71 4.35 32.55
C THR A 43 -20.78 3.94 31.09
N SER A 44 -20.07 4.64 30.19
CA SER A 44 -20.04 4.28 28.77
C SER A 44 -19.36 2.91 28.58
N PRO A 45 -19.84 2.07 27.63
CA PRO A 45 -19.15 0.83 27.27
C PRO A 45 -17.68 1.08 26.85
N VAL A 46 -17.40 2.24 26.24
CA VAL A 46 -16.04 2.66 25.87
C VAL A 46 -15.17 2.93 27.09
N ALA A 47 -15.68 3.71 28.05
CA ALA A 47 -14.96 4.00 29.29
C ALA A 47 -14.70 2.72 30.10
N THR A 48 -15.64 1.78 30.06
CA THR A 48 -15.51 0.46 30.70
C THR A 48 -14.41 -0.38 30.03
N SER A 49 -14.31 -0.37 28.70
CA SER A 49 -13.22 -1.02 27.95
C SER A 49 -11.85 -0.39 28.23
N TYR A 50 -11.78 0.94 28.24
CA TYR A 50 -10.56 1.68 28.57
C TYR A 50 -10.06 1.38 29.99
N LEU A 51 -10.94 1.49 31.00
CA LEU A 51 -10.61 1.23 32.41
C LEU A 51 -10.26 -0.26 32.68
N ALA A 52 -10.55 -1.17 31.73
CA ALA A 52 -10.09 -2.54 31.83
C ALA A 52 -8.58 -2.67 31.62
N GLN A 53 -8.00 -1.84 30.76
CA GLN A 53 -6.60 -1.91 30.32
C GLN A 53 -5.72 -0.78 30.92
N HIS A 54 -6.31 0.39 31.17
CA HIS A 54 -5.59 1.61 31.55
C HIS A 54 -6.04 2.15 32.91
N ASP A 55 -5.21 3.05 33.47
CA ASP A 55 -5.52 3.76 34.70
C ASP A 55 -6.65 4.79 34.49
N ALA A 56 -7.35 5.15 35.57
CA ALA A 56 -8.41 6.16 35.52
C ALA A 56 -7.87 7.58 35.30
N ILE A 57 -6.55 7.79 35.35
CA ILE A 57 -5.91 9.08 35.12
C ILE A 57 -5.31 9.12 33.71
N ALA A 58 -5.61 10.18 32.97
CA ALA A 58 -4.96 10.53 31.71
C ALA A 58 -4.38 11.95 31.81
N LEU A 59 -3.27 12.20 31.11
CA LEU A 59 -2.70 13.55 31.02
C LEU A 59 -2.85 14.08 29.60
N THR A 60 -3.53 15.20 29.44
CA THR A 60 -3.59 15.94 28.17
C THR A 60 -2.44 16.93 28.13
N VAL A 61 -1.55 16.80 27.15
CA VAL A 61 -0.34 17.61 27.00
C VAL A 61 -0.45 18.51 25.78
N THR A 62 -0.07 19.77 25.94
CA THR A 62 0.10 20.76 24.87
C THR A 62 1.25 21.70 25.19
N CYS A 63 1.51 22.71 24.35
CA CYS A 63 2.56 23.70 24.60
C CYS A 63 2.12 25.12 24.25
N SER A 64 2.90 26.10 24.72
CA SER A 64 2.73 27.49 24.31
C SER A 64 3.29 27.71 22.90
N ARG A 65 2.71 28.64 22.15
CA ARG A 65 3.19 29.00 20.80
C ARG A 65 4.68 29.36 20.77
N ALA A 66 5.18 30.12 21.75
CA ALA A 66 6.59 30.49 21.81
C ALA A 66 7.50 29.27 21.99
N ARG A 67 7.07 28.27 22.77
CA ARG A 67 7.82 27.02 22.93
C ARG A 67 7.83 26.19 21.65
N LEU A 68 6.67 26.12 20.97
CA LEU A 68 6.54 25.47 19.68
C LEU A 68 7.48 26.10 18.64
N GLU A 69 7.49 27.43 18.53
CA GLU A 69 8.34 28.17 17.58
C GLU A 69 9.84 27.94 17.86
N ALA A 70 10.26 28.02 19.12
CA ALA A 70 11.65 27.78 19.50
C ALA A 70 12.11 26.35 19.16
N HIS A 71 11.24 25.35 19.32
CA HIS A 71 11.56 23.97 18.97
C HIS A 71 11.47 23.71 17.46
N ALA A 72 10.51 24.32 16.76
CA ALA A 72 10.40 24.26 15.31
C ALA A 72 11.64 24.85 14.59
N GLU A 73 12.21 25.92 15.13
CA GLU A 73 13.48 26.50 14.65
C GLU A 73 14.65 25.52 14.85
N ARG A 74 14.74 24.88 16.02
CA ARG A 74 15.74 23.83 16.30
C ARG A 74 15.62 22.65 15.34
N LEU A 75 14.38 22.23 15.03
CA LEU A 75 14.11 21.18 14.06
C LEU A 75 14.36 21.63 12.61
N SER A 76 14.52 22.93 12.39
CA SER A 76 14.71 23.57 11.07
C SER A 76 13.54 23.29 10.13
N LEU A 77 12.31 23.47 10.63
CA LEU A 77 11.10 23.26 9.82
C LEU A 77 11.04 24.20 8.62
N PHE A 78 10.69 23.69 7.45
CA PHE A 78 10.64 24.48 6.22
C PHE A 78 9.29 25.19 6.06
N LYS A 79 9.32 26.52 6.03
CA LYS A 79 8.12 27.38 5.95
C LYS A 79 8.12 28.25 4.70
N PRO A 80 6.95 28.49 4.08
CA PRO A 80 6.84 29.31 2.88
C PRO A 80 7.14 30.78 3.16
N LEU A 81 7.80 31.47 2.23
CA LEU A 81 8.06 32.91 2.26
C LEU A 81 6.87 33.72 1.72
N ALA A 82 6.60 34.89 2.31
CA ALA A 82 5.49 35.75 1.92
C ALA A 82 5.65 36.35 0.52
N ASP A 83 6.87 36.78 0.16
CA ASP A 83 7.15 37.51 -1.09
C ASP A 83 7.51 36.60 -2.28
N SER A 84 7.34 35.28 -2.15
CA SER A 84 7.78 34.33 -3.19
C SER A 84 6.63 33.87 -4.09
N PRO A 85 6.63 34.20 -5.39
CA PRO A 85 5.59 33.76 -6.33
C PRO A 85 5.51 32.24 -6.51
N CYS A 86 6.59 31.50 -6.19
CA CYS A 86 6.64 30.04 -6.29
C CYS A 86 6.45 29.30 -4.94
N ALA A 87 5.96 29.98 -3.89
CA ALA A 87 5.84 29.41 -2.54
C ALA A 87 7.15 28.75 -2.03
N ARG A 88 8.29 29.41 -2.29
CA ARG A 88 9.63 29.00 -1.83
C ARG A 88 9.61 28.80 -0.31
N ARG A 89 10.20 27.69 0.14
CA ARG A 89 10.33 27.37 1.57
C ARG A 89 11.76 27.56 2.05
N GLU A 90 11.91 28.08 3.26
CA GLU A 90 13.20 28.21 3.97
C GLU A 90 13.09 27.65 5.39
N PRO A 91 14.22 27.25 6.02
CA PRO A 91 14.22 26.86 7.42
C PRO A 91 13.67 27.99 8.29
N PHE A 92 12.75 27.64 9.17
CA PHE A 92 12.08 28.57 10.06
C PHE A 92 13.09 29.17 11.05
N VAL A 93 13.09 30.50 11.13
CA VAL A 93 13.92 31.28 12.05
C VAL A 93 13.03 32.29 12.74
N MET A 94 12.91 32.20 14.06
CA MET A 94 11.98 33.02 14.84
C MET A 94 12.28 34.51 14.71
N ALA A 95 13.58 34.87 14.66
CA ALA A 95 14.03 36.26 14.51
C ALA A 95 13.60 36.93 13.19
N ARG A 96 13.20 36.14 12.18
CA ARG A 96 12.73 36.64 10.87
C ARG A 96 11.30 36.17 10.55
N GLY A 97 10.47 35.97 11.58
CA GLY A 97 9.09 35.49 11.47
C GLY A 97 8.26 36.20 10.38
N ASP A 98 8.36 37.54 10.30
CA ASP A 98 7.59 38.36 9.37
C ASP A 98 7.90 38.11 7.88
N THR A 99 9.02 37.45 7.57
CA THR A 99 9.37 37.07 6.19
C THR A 99 8.59 35.86 5.69
N PHE A 100 7.99 35.08 6.61
CA PHE A 100 7.25 33.88 6.29
C PHE A 100 5.77 34.19 6.05
N ALA A 101 5.19 33.51 5.06
CA ALA A 101 3.78 33.64 4.73
C ALA A 101 2.92 33.20 5.92
N HIS A 102 1.84 33.96 6.18
CA HIS A 102 0.85 33.68 7.22
C HIS A 102 1.42 33.59 8.65
N TYR A 103 2.61 34.12 8.95
CA TYR A 103 3.22 34.03 10.28
C TYR A 103 2.32 34.55 11.42
N ALA A 104 1.58 35.63 11.17
CA ALA A 104 0.64 36.20 12.15
C ALA A 104 -0.66 35.38 12.30
N GLU A 105 -1.00 34.53 11.34
CA GLU A 105 -2.25 33.77 11.32
C GLU A 105 -2.18 32.54 12.23
N THR A 106 -2.91 32.60 13.34
CA THR A 106 -3.05 31.49 14.30
C THR A 106 -4.21 30.56 14.00
N ASP A 107 -5.15 30.99 13.16
CA ASP A 107 -6.41 30.29 12.94
C ASP A 107 -6.86 30.42 11.48
N GLY A 108 -7.68 29.48 11.03
CA GLY A 108 -8.18 29.40 9.66
C GLY A 108 -7.39 28.43 8.77
N PRO A 109 -7.76 28.37 7.47
CA PRO A 109 -7.26 27.36 6.54
C PRO A 109 -5.78 27.51 6.16
N HIS A 110 -5.19 28.69 6.39
CA HIS A 110 -3.81 29.03 6.02
C HIS A 110 -2.95 29.36 7.25
N ARG A 111 -3.29 28.81 8.43
CA ARG A 111 -2.50 29.02 9.65
C ARG A 111 -1.02 28.67 9.46
N PHE A 112 -0.15 29.36 10.18
CA PHE A 112 1.30 29.24 10.00
C PHE A 112 1.84 27.83 10.28
N PHE A 113 1.44 27.21 11.39
CA PHE A 113 1.74 25.81 11.70
C PHE A 113 0.50 24.97 11.43
N SER A 114 0.65 23.96 10.57
CA SER A 114 -0.41 22.98 10.33
C SER A 114 -0.63 22.10 11.58
N SER A 115 -1.74 21.37 11.60
CA SER A 115 -2.11 20.47 12.71
C SER A 115 -1.07 19.37 12.86
N SER A 116 -0.62 18.86 11.73
CA SER A 116 0.40 17.83 11.65
C SER A 116 1.77 18.35 12.07
N GLU A 117 2.14 19.58 11.70
CA GLU A 117 3.40 20.19 12.15
C GLU A 117 3.39 20.48 13.65
N GLU A 118 2.28 21.00 14.19
CA GLU A 118 2.13 21.22 15.63
C GLU A 118 2.29 19.90 16.41
N LEU A 119 1.65 18.82 15.93
CA LEU A 119 1.79 17.48 16.53
C LEU A 119 3.21 16.94 16.40
N TYR A 120 3.84 17.08 15.23
CA TYR A 120 5.20 16.59 15.01
C TYR A 120 6.21 17.23 15.97
N VAL A 121 6.14 18.56 16.13
CA VAL A 121 7.01 19.30 17.06
C VAL A 121 6.70 18.95 18.51
N LEU A 122 5.42 18.78 18.85
CA LEU A 122 4.99 18.42 20.20
C LEU A 122 5.40 16.98 20.55
N GLY A 123 5.32 16.04 19.60
CA GLY A 123 5.75 14.66 19.75
C GLY A 123 7.25 14.56 20.03
N ASP A 124 8.09 15.27 19.27
CA ASP A 124 9.54 15.31 19.50
C ASP A 124 9.89 15.90 20.89
N LEU A 125 9.14 16.88 21.38
CA LEU A 125 9.28 17.39 22.76
C LEU A 125 8.80 16.40 23.83
N LEU A 126 7.83 15.55 23.48
CA LEU A 126 7.20 14.59 24.37
C LEU A 126 8.07 13.35 24.54
N ASP A 127 8.64 12.83 23.45
CA ASP A 127 9.45 11.60 23.42
C ASP A 127 10.60 11.69 24.43
N ASP A 128 11.33 12.82 24.45
CA ASP A 128 12.40 13.11 25.42
C ASP A 128 11.90 13.11 26.88
N ALA A 129 10.63 13.44 27.12
CA ALA A 129 10.05 13.59 28.45
C ALA A 129 9.49 12.27 29.00
N ILE A 130 9.00 11.40 28.11
CA ILE A 130 8.41 10.11 28.46
C ILE A 130 9.39 8.95 28.35
N GLU A 131 10.60 9.18 27.82
CA GLU A 131 11.64 8.17 27.70
C GLU A 131 11.88 7.44 29.04
N GLY A 132 11.80 6.11 29.02
CA GLY A 132 11.97 5.26 30.21
C GLY A 132 10.72 5.10 31.09
N HIS A 133 9.61 5.75 30.76
CA HIS A 133 8.32 5.56 31.41
C HIS A 133 7.41 4.63 30.60
N ASN A 134 6.65 3.77 31.28
CA ASN A 134 5.67 2.90 30.64
C ASN A 134 4.35 3.68 30.41
N VAL A 135 4.34 4.53 29.38
CA VAL A 135 3.24 5.41 29.03
C VAL A 135 3.03 5.40 27.52
N GLU A 136 1.78 5.45 27.09
CA GLU A 136 1.40 5.52 25.69
C GLU A 136 0.96 6.94 25.34
N ALA A 137 1.51 7.49 24.26
CA ALA A 137 1.21 8.84 23.79
C ALA A 137 0.32 8.78 22.54
N LEU A 138 -0.90 9.30 22.64
CA LEU A 138 -1.91 9.26 21.58
C LEU A 138 -2.21 10.69 21.10
N PRO A 139 -2.25 10.97 19.78
CA PRO A 139 -2.50 12.31 19.30
C PRO A 139 -4.02 12.51 19.28
N LEU A 140 -4.50 13.63 19.81
CA LEU A 140 -5.93 13.85 19.90
C LEU A 140 -6.47 14.52 18.64
N HIS A 141 -7.68 14.12 18.24
CA HIS A 141 -8.42 14.79 17.18
C HIS A 141 -8.87 16.19 17.61
N ASP A 142 -8.69 17.15 16.71
CA ASP A 142 -9.42 18.42 16.79
C ASP A 142 -10.81 18.25 16.14
N LYS A 143 -11.87 18.37 16.95
CA LYS A 143 -13.27 18.19 16.52
C LYS A 143 -13.70 19.21 15.47
N HIS A 144 -13.18 20.43 15.54
CA HIS A 144 -13.55 21.48 14.61
C HIS A 144 -12.87 21.24 13.25
N GLU A 145 -11.54 21.06 13.25
CA GLU A 145 -10.77 20.87 12.01
C GLU A 145 -11.19 19.62 11.25
N LYS A 146 -11.46 18.51 11.95
CA LYS A 146 -11.90 17.27 11.29
C LYS A 146 -13.28 17.43 10.64
N SER A 147 -14.18 18.19 11.28
CA SER A 147 -15.52 18.45 10.74
C SER A 147 -15.46 19.36 9.51
N VAL A 148 -14.54 20.33 9.51
CA VAL A 148 -14.26 21.19 8.35
C VAL A 148 -13.68 20.36 7.20
N LEU A 149 -12.65 19.54 7.48
CA LEU A 149 -12.02 18.66 6.49
C LEU A 149 -13.05 17.73 5.83
N TRP A 150 -13.91 17.09 6.63
CA TRP A 150 -14.98 16.24 6.11
C TRP A 150 -15.97 17.03 5.26
N ARG A 151 -16.47 18.17 5.75
CA ARG A 151 -17.47 18.98 5.04
C ARG A 151 -16.95 19.46 3.67
N ASP A 152 -15.68 19.85 3.60
CA ASP A 152 -15.10 20.41 2.37
C ASP A 152 -14.96 19.34 1.27
N PHE A 153 -14.81 18.06 1.64
CA PHE A 153 -14.58 16.97 0.68
C PHE A 153 -15.71 15.92 0.59
N CYS A 154 -16.69 15.88 1.49
CA CYS A 154 -17.68 14.80 1.55
C CYS A 154 -18.47 14.63 0.25
N TRP A 155 -18.79 15.73 -0.44
CA TRP A 155 -19.52 15.72 -1.72
C TRP A 155 -18.62 15.87 -2.96
N SER A 156 -17.31 15.99 -2.76
CA SER A 156 -16.38 16.20 -3.86
C SER A 156 -16.03 14.86 -4.51
N LEU A 157 -16.69 14.50 -5.61
CA LEU A 157 -16.37 13.29 -6.39
C LEU A 157 -14.97 13.38 -7.01
N TYR A 158 -14.56 14.58 -7.41
CA TYR A 158 -13.25 14.86 -8.00
C TYR A 158 -12.65 16.13 -7.39
N PRO A 159 -12.09 16.07 -6.17
CA PRO A 159 -11.37 17.21 -5.63
C PRO A 159 -10.19 17.55 -6.54
N SER A 160 -9.78 18.83 -6.57
CA SER A 160 -8.50 19.18 -7.19
C SER A 160 -7.41 18.35 -6.54
N ASN A 161 -6.68 17.57 -7.34
CA ASN A 161 -5.77 16.53 -6.85
C ASN A 161 -4.73 17.07 -5.85
N THR A 162 -4.32 18.34 -5.98
CA THR A 162 -3.39 18.97 -5.03
C THR A 162 -4.05 19.44 -3.74
N ASP A 163 -5.31 19.91 -3.79
CA ASP A 163 -5.99 20.50 -2.63
C ASP A 163 -6.32 19.42 -1.59
N LEU A 164 -6.82 18.25 -2.03
CA LEU A 164 -7.04 17.13 -1.12
C LEU A 164 -5.76 16.69 -0.42
N ALA A 165 -4.67 16.52 -1.19
CA ALA A 165 -3.39 16.09 -0.66
C ALA A 165 -2.83 17.08 0.37
N ASP A 166 -2.89 18.39 0.09
CA ASP A 166 -2.42 19.42 1.01
C ASP A 166 -3.26 19.48 2.30
N ARG A 167 -4.59 19.31 2.19
CA ARG A 167 -5.49 19.31 3.35
C ARG A 167 -5.28 18.09 4.24
N MET A 168 -5.07 16.92 3.63
CA MET A 168 -4.72 15.69 4.37
C MET A 168 -3.34 15.82 5.03
N GLU A 169 -2.35 16.40 4.34
CA GLU A 169 -1.01 16.62 4.90
C GLU A 169 -1.07 17.57 6.10
N ALA A 170 -1.83 18.66 5.98
CA ALA A 170 -1.95 19.64 7.03
C ALA A 170 -2.61 19.10 8.32
N TYR A 171 -3.43 18.04 8.22
CA TYR A 171 -4.13 17.46 9.37
C TYR A 171 -3.51 16.15 9.87
N PHE A 172 -3.32 15.16 8.98
CA PHE A 172 -2.85 13.81 9.32
C PHE A 172 -1.34 13.63 9.11
N GLY A 173 -0.71 14.49 8.32
CA GLY A 173 0.71 14.42 8.01
C GLY A 173 1.06 13.77 6.68
N PRO A 174 2.34 13.82 6.26
CA PRO A 174 2.75 13.46 4.91
C PRO A 174 2.53 11.99 4.53
N LYS A 175 2.81 11.04 5.43
CA LYS A 175 2.67 9.59 5.13
C LYS A 175 1.23 9.23 4.72
N VAL A 176 0.24 9.70 5.49
CA VAL A 176 -1.19 9.51 5.21
C VAL A 176 -1.60 10.29 3.96
N ALA A 177 -1.14 11.53 3.80
CA ALA A 177 -1.47 12.35 2.65
C ALA A 177 -0.97 11.76 1.32
N LEU A 178 0.20 11.10 1.32
CA LEU A 178 0.74 10.42 0.15
C LEU A 178 -0.16 9.28 -0.32
N TYR A 179 -0.81 8.56 0.60
CA TYR A 179 -1.79 7.53 0.26
C TYR A 179 -2.98 8.12 -0.49
N PHE A 180 -3.64 9.15 0.06
CA PHE A 180 -4.76 9.80 -0.62
C PHE A 180 -4.35 10.44 -1.94
N ALA A 181 -3.16 11.06 -2.00
CA ALA A 181 -2.63 11.62 -3.23
C ALA A 181 -2.37 10.54 -4.29
N TRP A 182 -1.84 9.38 -3.88
CA TRP A 182 -1.58 8.24 -4.75
C TRP A 182 -2.87 7.62 -5.26
N LEU A 183 -3.79 7.26 -4.36
CA LEU A 183 -5.06 6.65 -4.70
C LEU A 183 -5.85 7.57 -5.65
N HIS A 184 -5.99 8.85 -5.30
CA HIS A 184 -6.70 9.80 -6.14
C HIS A 184 -5.99 10.00 -7.51
N TYR A 185 -4.65 10.00 -7.55
CA TYR A 185 -3.91 10.05 -8.82
C TYR A 185 -4.12 8.79 -9.67
N LEU A 186 -4.12 7.60 -9.06
CA LEU A 186 -4.42 6.33 -9.70
C LEU A 186 -5.84 6.32 -10.27
N THR A 187 -6.86 6.75 -9.50
CA THR A 187 -8.25 6.85 -9.96
C THR A 187 -8.38 7.72 -11.21
N LEU A 188 -7.74 8.88 -11.23
CA LEU A 188 -7.76 9.76 -12.41
C LEU A 188 -7.02 9.14 -13.60
N PHE A 189 -5.88 8.50 -13.35
CA PHE A 189 -5.06 7.91 -14.41
C PHE A 189 -5.74 6.66 -15.02
N LEU A 190 -6.55 5.94 -14.23
CA LEU A 190 -7.40 4.83 -14.67
C LEU A 190 -8.53 5.24 -15.63
N ALA A 191 -8.85 6.53 -15.77
CA ALA A 191 -9.85 6.99 -16.73
C ALA A 191 -9.52 6.58 -18.18
N GLY A 192 -8.24 6.56 -18.56
CA GLY A 192 -7.79 6.08 -19.87
C GLY A 192 -8.13 4.59 -20.11
N PRO A 193 -7.58 3.67 -19.29
CA PRO A 193 -7.97 2.26 -19.30
C PRO A 193 -9.46 2.00 -19.15
N GLY A 194 -10.16 2.74 -18.28
CA GLY A 194 -11.59 2.55 -18.05
C GLY A 194 -12.43 2.87 -19.28
N VAL A 195 -12.10 3.93 -20.01
CA VAL A 195 -12.79 4.28 -21.26
C VAL A 195 -12.45 3.28 -22.37
N LEU A 196 -11.16 3.03 -22.63
CA LEU A 196 -10.75 2.13 -23.71
C LEU A 196 -11.17 0.68 -23.47
N GLY A 197 -11.04 0.20 -22.23
CA GLY A 197 -11.46 -1.13 -21.82
C GLY A 197 -12.97 -1.31 -21.87
N GLY A 198 -13.74 -0.32 -21.39
CA GLY A 198 -15.20 -0.33 -21.51
C GLY A 198 -15.69 -0.33 -22.95
N LEU A 199 -15.03 0.42 -23.85
CA LEU A 199 -15.31 0.39 -25.28
C LEU A 199 -14.95 -0.96 -25.92
N LEU A 200 -13.83 -1.57 -25.52
CA LEU A 200 -13.45 -2.89 -26.00
C LEU A 200 -14.46 -3.95 -25.55
N THR A 201 -14.87 -3.97 -24.29
CA THR A 201 -15.89 -4.90 -23.79
C THR A 201 -17.24 -4.69 -24.47
N LEU A 202 -17.64 -3.44 -24.74
CA LEU A 202 -18.85 -3.17 -25.52
C LEU A 202 -18.73 -3.69 -26.96
N TYR A 203 -17.56 -3.51 -27.57
CA TYR A 203 -17.28 -4.02 -28.91
C TYR A 203 -17.33 -5.56 -28.93
N GLU A 204 -16.66 -6.23 -27.99
CA GLU A 204 -16.69 -7.69 -27.82
C GLU A 204 -18.14 -8.18 -27.68
N TYR A 205 -18.94 -7.53 -26.81
CA TYR A 205 -20.35 -7.87 -26.62
C TYR A 205 -21.22 -7.71 -27.89
N VAL A 206 -20.99 -6.66 -28.69
CA VAL A 206 -21.76 -6.41 -29.93
C VAL A 206 -21.27 -7.28 -31.09
N ALA A 207 -19.97 -7.56 -31.14
CA ALA A 207 -19.32 -8.32 -32.21
C ALA A 207 -19.38 -9.84 -32.00
N ALA A 208 -19.79 -10.32 -30.82
CA ALA A 208 -19.94 -11.74 -30.44
C ALA A 208 -21.04 -12.51 -31.22
N VAL A 209 -21.02 -12.41 -32.55
CA VAL A 209 -21.84 -13.21 -33.47
C VAL A 209 -21.10 -14.50 -33.88
N ASP A 210 -19.77 -14.57 -33.71
CA ASP A 210 -18.95 -15.78 -33.90
C ASP A 210 -18.40 -16.28 -32.55
N GLU A 211 -18.32 -17.61 -32.38
CA GLU A 211 -17.93 -18.34 -31.15
C GLU A 211 -16.48 -18.12 -30.67
N SER A 212 -15.69 -17.26 -31.32
CA SER A 212 -14.33 -16.91 -30.86
C SER A 212 -14.35 -15.67 -29.96
N ASP A 213 -14.17 -15.87 -28.65
CA ASP A 213 -14.17 -14.81 -27.62
C ASP A 213 -13.03 -13.77 -27.75
N ASP A 214 -12.04 -14.01 -28.62
CA ASP A 214 -10.90 -13.11 -28.79
C ASP A 214 -11.01 -12.27 -30.07
N VAL A 215 -10.88 -10.95 -29.90
CA VAL A 215 -10.95 -9.99 -30.98
C VAL A 215 -9.54 -9.57 -31.41
N ALA A 216 -9.32 -9.36 -32.71
CA ALA A 216 -8.06 -8.85 -33.27
C ALA A 216 -7.59 -7.50 -32.65
N VAL A 217 -8.45 -6.77 -31.95
CA VAL A 217 -8.15 -5.49 -31.31
C VAL A 217 -7.57 -5.67 -29.89
N SER A 218 -7.86 -6.79 -29.22
CA SER A 218 -7.47 -7.03 -27.82
C SER A 218 -5.95 -6.92 -27.55
N PRO A 219 -5.04 -7.36 -28.45
CA PRO A 219 -3.59 -7.16 -28.25
C PRO A 219 -3.15 -5.70 -28.22
N PHE A 220 -3.85 -4.81 -28.95
CA PHE A 220 -3.54 -3.38 -28.93
C PHE A 220 -3.97 -2.72 -27.63
N PHE A 221 -5.06 -3.20 -27.01
CA PHE A 221 -5.43 -2.78 -25.65
C PHE A 221 -4.39 -3.23 -24.63
N THR A 222 -3.89 -4.47 -24.75
CA THR A 222 -2.79 -4.97 -23.92
C THR A 222 -1.52 -4.14 -24.06
N LEU A 223 -1.11 -3.80 -25.30
CA LEU A 223 0.00 -2.89 -25.55
C LEU A 223 -0.23 -1.53 -24.86
N PHE A 224 -1.43 -0.97 -25.01
CA PHE A 224 -1.82 0.26 -24.32
C PHE A 224 -1.66 0.13 -22.81
N MET A 225 -2.13 -0.96 -22.19
CA MET A 225 -2.06 -1.17 -20.74
C MET A 225 -0.62 -1.28 -20.23
N VAL A 226 0.27 -1.97 -20.96
CA VAL A 226 1.69 -2.03 -20.62
C VAL A 226 2.31 -0.64 -20.64
N LEU A 227 2.11 0.14 -21.71
CA LEU A 227 2.66 1.50 -21.81
C LEU A 227 2.03 2.46 -20.79
N TRP A 228 0.73 2.33 -20.56
CA TRP A 228 -0.01 3.10 -19.57
C TRP A 228 0.54 2.86 -18.15
N SER A 229 0.76 1.60 -17.77
CA SER A 229 1.26 1.25 -16.44
C SER A 229 2.69 1.77 -16.20
N ALA A 230 3.55 1.73 -17.22
CA ALA A 230 4.88 2.33 -17.17
C ALA A 230 4.82 3.86 -17.05
N CYS A 231 3.95 4.52 -17.83
CA CYS A 231 3.72 5.96 -17.75
C CYS A 231 3.20 6.37 -16.37
N PHE A 232 2.17 5.69 -15.86
CA PHE A 232 1.59 5.94 -14.54
C PHE A 232 2.67 5.97 -13.46
N LEU A 233 3.52 4.94 -13.45
CA LEU A 233 4.55 4.79 -12.43
C LEU A 233 5.57 5.94 -12.45
N GLN A 234 5.97 6.40 -13.64
CA GLN A 234 6.91 7.52 -13.78
C GLN A 234 6.28 8.86 -13.41
N TYR A 235 5.05 9.11 -13.88
CA TYR A 235 4.36 10.34 -13.53
C TYR A 235 4.00 10.41 -12.05
N TRP A 236 3.69 9.27 -11.42
CA TRP A 236 3.49 9.21 -9.97
C TRP A 236 4.77 9.57 -9.22
N GLN A 237 5.93 8.97 -9.57
CA GLN A 237 7.21 9.32 -8.94
C GLN A 237 7.51 10.83 -9.07
N ARG A 238 7.33 11.38 -10.27
CA ARG A 238 7.49 12.81 -10.54
C ARG A 238 6.56 13.67 -9.69
N ARG A 239 5.30 13.24 -9.52
CA ARG A 239 4.31 13.93 -8.67
C ARG A 239 4.66 13.83 -7.19
N SER A 240 5.04 12.65 -6.71
CA SER A 240 5.46 12.42 -5.32
C SER A 240 6.65 13.31 -4.95
N ALA A 241 7.65 13.44 -5.83
CA ALA A 241 8.76 14.36 -5.62
C ALA A 241 8.31 15.84 -5.57
N ALA A 242 7.36 16.24 -6.41
CA ALA A 242 6.79 17.58 -6.37
C ALA A 242 6.04 17.87 -5.07
N LEU A 243 5.27 16.90 -4.56
CA LEU A 243 4.55 17.01 -3.28
C LEU A 243 5.53 17.09 -2.10
N ALA A 244 6.56 16.22 -2.07
CA ALA A 244 7.59 16.27 -1.05
C ALA A 244 8.31 17.63 -1.01
N CYS A 245 8.59 18.22 -2.18
CA CYS A 245 9.13 19.57 -2.27
C CYS A 245 8.13 20.62 -1.76
N ARG A 246 6.87 20.55 -2.18
CA ARG A 246 5.78 21.46 -1.79
C ARG A 246 5.53 21.47 -0.29
N TRP A 247 5.64 20.33 0.37
CA TRP A 247 5.49 20.18 1.83
C TRP A 247 6.78 20.46 2.61
N GLY A 248 7.91 20.70 1.92
CA GLY A 248 9.18 21.05 2.56
C GLY A 248 9.91 19.85 3.17
N LEU A 249 9.70 18.64 2.64
CA LEU A 249 10.18 17.38 3.20
C LEU A 249 11.47 16.86 2.56
N LEU A 250 12.09 17.59 1.62
CA LEU A 250 13.30 17.12 0.92
C LEU A 250 14.45 16.71 1.88
N ASP A 251 14.53 17.33 3.05
CA ASP A 251 15.58 17.07 4.04
C ASP A 251 15.19 15.96 5.03
N ALA A 252 13.92 15.54 5.05
CA ALA A 252 13.38 14.54 5.99
C ALA A 252 14.10 13.19 5.84
N ALA A 253 14.51 12.82 4.63
CA ALA A 253 15.26 11.59 4.36
C ALA A 253 16.61 11.50 5.12
N THR A 254 17.13 12.62 5.63
CA THR A 254 18.45 12.68 6.29
C THR A 254 18.37 12.42 7.80
N LYS A 255 17.21 12.65 8.44
CA LYS A 255 17.01 12.52 9.90
C LYS A 255 16.25 11.24 10.23
N ARG A 256 16.89 10.08 10.06
CA ARG A 256 16.31 8.78 10.46
C ARG A 256 16.58 8.50 11.94
N THR A 257 15.53 8.31 12.73
CA THR A 257 15.63 7.91 14.13
C THR A 257 15.83 6.40 14.26
N LEU A 258 16.60 5.98 15.26
CA LEU A 258 16.73 4.58 15.61
C LEU A 258 15.46 4.13 16.30
N ARG A 259 15.00 2.93 15.97
CA ARG A 259 13.88 2.31 16.68
C ARG A 259 14.30 1.98 18.12
N PRO A 260 13.44 2.22 19.13
CA PRO A 260 13.77 1.92 20.54
C PRO A 260 14.17 0.47 20.79
N ASP A 261 13.54 -0.48 20.07
CA ASP A 261 13.81 -1.92 20.22
C ASP A 261 15.07 -2.39 19.48
N PHE A 262 15.79 -1.50 18.80
CA PHE A 262 16.95 -1.89 18.01
C PHE A 262 18.13 -2.28 18.91
N VAL A 263 18.59 -3.52 18.76
CA VAL A 263 19.75 -4.02 19.52
C VAL A 263 21.00 -3.95 18.64
N GLY A 264 22.01 -3.21 19.08
CA GLY A 264 23.26 -3.03 18.34
C GLY A 264 24.49 -2.99 19.24
N VAL A 265 25.66 -3.06 18.60
CA VAL A 265 26.96 -2.82 19.26
C VAL A 265 27.32 -1.35 19.04
N PRO A 266 27.73 -0.61 20.09
CA PRO A 266 28.17 0.77 19.94
C PRO A 266 29.42 0.82 19.06
N HIS A 267 29.35 1.63 18.02
CA HIS A 267 30.45 1.88 17.10
C HIS A 267 30.65 3.38 16.95
N THR A 268 31.87 3.82 17.21
CA THR A 268 32.26 5.22 17.04
C THR A 268 32.65 5.44 15.59
N ASN A 269 31.95 6.33 14.91
CA ASN A 269 32.31 6.72 13.56
C ASN A 269 33.68 7.43 13.59
N PRO A 270 34.70 6.95 12.85
CA PRO A 270 36.06 7.50 12.90
C PRO A 270 36.15 8.93 12.34
N PHE A 271 35.19 9.37 11.53
CA PHE A 271 35.18 10.69 10.90
C PHE A 271 34.33 11.71 11.66
N SER A 272 33.17 11.31 12.20
CA SER A 272 32.29 12.23 12.92
C SER A 272 32.51 12.23 14.43
N GLY A 273 33.17 11.21 14.99
CA GLY A 273 33.31 11.02 16.43
C GLY A 273 32.01 10.65 17.14
N VAL A 274 30.89 10.57 16.42
CA VAL A 274 29.57 10.22 16.97
C VAL A 274 29.51 8.72 17.23
N VAL A 275 29.13 8.36 18.45
CA VAL A 275 28.85 6.97 18.83
C VAL A 275 27.45 6.61 18.33
N SER A 276 27.35 5.56 17.52
CA SER A 276 26.10 5.07 16.97
C SER A 276 25.97 3.56 17.18
N LEU A 277 24.76 3.05 17.41
CA LEU A 277 24.52 1.61 17.49
C LEU A 277 24.56 1.02 16.08
N THR A 278 25.33 -0.05 15.89
CA THR A 278 25.45 -0.76 14.61
C THR A 278 25.19 -2.24 14.78
N TYR A 279 24.66 -2.89 13.73
CA TYR A 279 24.43 -4.33 13.72
C TYR A 279 25.15 -4.95 12.52
N PRO A 280 26.00 -5.97 12.70
CA PRO A 280 26.77 -6.51 11.58
C PRO A 280 25.88 -7.13 10.50
N TYR A 281 26.17 -6.81 9.24
CA TYR A 281 25.31 -7.16 8.10
C TYR A 281 25.14 -8.68 7.92
N TYR A 282 26.20 -9.46 8.18
CA TYR A 282 26.19 -10.91 7.92
C TYR A 282 25.27 -11.67 8.89
N TYR A 283 25.18 -11.24 10.16
CA TYR A 283 24.19 -11.80 11.08
C TYR A 283 22.77 -11.52 10.58
N ARG A 284 22.51 -10.31 10.08
CA ARG A 284 21.20 -9.96 9.52
C ARG A 284 20.91 -10.74 8.25
N ALA A 285 21.89 -10.94 7.38
CA ALA A 285 21.73 -11.73 6.15
C ALA A 285 21.33 -13.18 6.44
N LEU A 286 21.93 -13.82 7.46
CA LEU A 286 21.51 -15.15 7.90
C LEU A 286 20.07 -15.17 8.42
N LYS A 287 19.64 -14.11 9.11
CA LYS A 287 18.25 -13.97 9.54
C LYS A 287 17.28 -13.78 8.37
N TYR A 288 17.66 -13.01 7.35
CA TYR A 288 16.87 -12.89 6.12
C TYR A 288 16.70 -14.24 5.42
N VAL A 289 17.75 -15.06 5.36
CA VAL A 289 17.64 -16.43 4.82
C VAL A 289 16.67 -17.26 5.67
N GLY A 290 16.79 -17.23 7.00
CA GLY A 290 15.86 -17.90 7.90
C GLY A 290 14.41 -17.46 7.71
N SER A 291 14.16 -16.15 7.61
CA SER A 291 12.82 -15.62 7.35
C SER A 291 12.29 -16.04 5.99
N ALA A 292 13.12 -15.98 4.94
CA ALA A 292 12.74 -16.39 3.60
C ALA A 292 12.36 -17.87 3.56
N LEU A 293 13.13 -18.75 4.21
CA LEU A 293 12.81 -20.18 4.28
C LEU A 293 11.45 -20.44 4.95
N VAL A 294 11.13 -19.72 6.05
CA VAL A 294 9.83 -19.84 6.71
C VAL A 294 8.70 -19.37 5.79
N THR A 295 8.87 -18.19 5.17
CA THR A 295 7.88 -17.64 4.23
C THR A 295 7.65 -18.58 3.04
N THR A 296 8.72 -19.05 2.39
CA THR A 296 8.62 -19.98 1.24
C THR A 296 7.99 -21.32 1.63
N SER A 297 8.24 -21.82 2.85
CA SER A 297 7.62 -23.06 3.34
C SER A 297 6.11 -22.90 3.50
N LEU A 298 5.65 -21.78 4.06
CA LEU A 298 4.22 -21.48 4.20
C LEU A 298 3.55 -21.22 2.84
N LEU A 299 4.27 -20.60 1.92
CA LEU A 299 3.81 -20.42 0.54
C LEU A 299 3.61 -21.77 -0.17
N SER A 300 4.57 -22.68 -0.01
CA SER A 300 4.48 -24.04 -0.56
C SER A 300 3.30 -24.81 0.03
N MET A 301 2.99 -24.59 1.32
CA MET A 301 1.80 -25.14 1.95
C MET A 301 0.51 -24.56 1.36
N ALA A 302 0.45 -23.25 1.09
CA ALA A 302 -0.69 -22.63 0.42
C ALA A 302 -0.91 -23.20 -1.00
N ILE A 303 0.16 -23.37 -1.79
CA ILE A 303 0.11 -24.04 -3.09
C ILE A 303 -0.44 -25.46 -2.94
N GLY A 304 0.03 -26.22 -1.94
CA GLY A 304 -0.48 -27.57 -1.67
C GLY A 304 -1.99 -27.58 -1.39
N ILE A 305 -2.48 -26.65 -0.57
CA ILE A 305 -3.92 -26.50 -0.27
C ILE A 305 -4.70 -26.17 -1.54
N MET A 306 -4.17 -25.29 -2.40
CA MET A 306 -4.77 -24.96 -3.69
C MET A 306 -4.84 -26.20 -4.60
N VAL A 307 -3.73 -26.91 -4.80
CA VAL A 307 -3.67 -28.11 -5.65
C VAL A 307 -4.66 -29.19 -5.17
N ILE A 308 -4.78 -29.38 -3.85
CA ILE A 308 -5.77 -30.30 -3.26
C ILE A 308 -7.19 -29.84 -3.59
N SER A 309 -7.48 -28.55 -3.45
CA SER A 309 -8.80 -27.98 -3.78
C SER A 309 -9.13 -28.18 -5.26
N LEU A 310 -8.20 -27.91 -6.16
CA LEU A 310 -8.39 -28.08 -7.61
C LEU A 310 -8.61 -29.56 -7.99
N ASN A 311 -7.96 -30.51 -7.30
CA ASN A 311 -8.24 -31.94 -7.48
C ASN A 311 -9.66 -32.31 -7.00
N PHE A 312 -10.13 -31.75 -5.87
CA PHE A 312 -11.51 -31.97 -5.40
C PHE A 312 -12.58 -31.38 -6.32
N GLN A 313 -12.22 -30.37 -7.10
CA GLN A 313 -13.10 -29.71 -8.07
C GLN A 313 -13.07 -30.38 -9.45
N GLY A 314 -12.12 -31.29 -9.69
CA GLY A 314 -11.99 -32.00 -10.96
C GLY A 314 -11.22 -31.26 -12.04
N TYR A 315 -10.61 -30.11 -11.72
CA TYR A 315 -9.79 -29.36 -12.69
C TYR A 315 -8.48 -30.08 -13.03
N ILE A 316 -7.89 -30.78 -12.06
CA ILE A 316 -6.63 -31.53 -12.26
C ILE A 316 -6.94 -33.01 -12.44
N HIS A 317 -6.55 -33.56 -13.58
CA HIS A 317 -6.76 -34.96 -13.94
C HIS A 317 -5.49 -35.54 -14.59
N ALA A 318 -5.38 -36.87 -14.70
CA ALA A 318 -4.12 -37.50 -15.15
C ALA A 318 -3.64 -37.06 -16.55
N ALA A 319 -4.57 -36.63 -17.41
CA ALA A 319 -4.26 -36.15 -18.76
C ALA A 319 -3.96 -34.64 -18.84
N SER A 320 -4.18 -33.88 -17.75
CA SER A 320 -3.91 -32.44 -17.75
C SER A 320 -2.41 -32.15 -17.83
N VAL A 321 -2.06 -30.97 -18.33
CA VAL A 321 -0.67 -30.49 -18.30
C VAL A 321 -0.19 -30.41 -16.86
N GLY A 322 0.93 -31.08 -16.55
CA GLY A 322 1.43 -31.21 -15.17
C GLY A 322 0.69 -32.24 -14.31
N GLY A 323 -0.34 -32.92 -14.84
CA GLY A 323 -1.11 -33.96 -14.16
C GLY A 323 -0.23 -35.10 -13.63
N ALA A 324 0.87 -35.44 -14.31
CA ALA A 324 1.84 -36.42 -13.82
C ALA A 324 2.38 -36.13 -12.40
N TYR A 325 2.43 -34.85 -12.00
CA TYR A 325 2.94 -34.41 -10.70
C TYR A 325 1.84 -33.90 -9.77
N LEU A 326 0.82 -33.23 -10.31
CA LEU A 326 -0.20 -32.53 -9.52
C LEU A 326 -1.50 -33.33 -9.33
N HIS A 327 -1.73 -34.38 -10.13
CA HIS A 327 -2.93 -35.20 -10.02
C HIS A 327 -2.83 -36.14 -8.82
N TRP A 328 -3.85 -36.10 -7.96
CA TRP A 328 -3.99 -37.00 -6.83
C TRP A 328 -5.25 -37.87 -6.99
N PRO A 329 -5.10 -39.12 -7.48
CA PRO A 329 -6.24 -40.00 -7.78
C PRO A 329 -7.19 -40.21 -6.60
N LEU A 330 -6.65 -40.28 -5.37
CA LEU A 330 -7.41 -40.46 -4.14
C LEU A 330 -8.32 -39.28 -3.79
N VAL A 331 -7.97 -38.08 -4.25
CA VAL A 331 -8.75 -36.86 -4.05
C VAL A 331 -9.69 -36.65 -5.24
N HIS A 332 -9.18 -36.81 -6.46
CA HIS A 332 -9.93 -36.65 -7.71
C HIS A 332 -11.13 -37.61 -7.84
N GLN A 333 -11.10 -38.79 -7.21
CA GLN A 333 -12.27 -39.70 -7.23
C GLN A 333 -13.57 -39.06 -6.72
N PHE A 334 -13.47 -38.01 -5.89
CA PHE A 334 -14.64 -37.31 -5.35
C PHE A 334 -15.26 -36.30 -6.31
N SER A 335 -14.57 -35.92 -7.38
CA SER A 335 -15.05 -35.00 -8.43
C SER A 335 -15.55 -35.69 -9.69
N LEU A 336 -15.42 -37.02 -9.78
CA LEU A 336 -15.86 -37.80 -10.94
C LEU A 336 -17.38 -37.66 -11.18
N PRO A 337 -17.87 -37.90 -12.41
CA PRO A 337 -19.30 -37.85 -12.70
C PRO A 337 -20.11 -38.75 -11.76
N GLY A 338 -21.12 -38.20 -11.08
CA GLY A 338 -21.93 -38.90 -10.08
C GLY A 338 -21.32 -38.99 -8.66
N ALA A 339 -20.11 -38.47 -8.45
CA ALA A 339 -19.47 -38.42 -7.14
C ALA A 339 -19.98 -37.25 -6.28
N ILE A 340 -19.48 -37.16 -5.05
CA ILE A 340 -19.98 -36.21 -4.03
C ILE A 340 -19.80 -34.75 -4.49
N PHE A 341 -18.68 -34.43 -5.13
CA PHE A 341 -18.32 -33.08 -5.57
C PHE A 341 -18.37 -32.91 -7.10
N ASP A 342 -19.21 -33.69 -7.78
CA ASP A 342 -19.41 -33.58 -9.23
C ASP A 342 -19.96 -32.19 -9.62
N GLN A 343 -19.15 -31.40 -10.32
CA GLN A 343 -19.53 -30.05 -10.77
C GLN A 343 -20.63 -30.04 -11.83
N LYS A 344 -20.80 -31.14 -12.60
CA LYS A 344 -21.82 -31.22 -13.67
C LYS A 344 -23.19 -31.69 -13.17
N GLY A 345 -23.34 -31.93 -11.86
CA GLY A 345 -24.64 -32.11 -11.22
C GLY A 345 -25.16 -33.55 -11.10
N GLY A 346 -24.29 -34.56 -11.10
CA GLY A 346 -24.67 -35.96 -10.91
C GLY A 346 -24.64 -36.48 -9.46
N GLY A 347 -24.11 -35.70 -8.51
CA GLY A 347 -23.94 -36.11 -7.12
C GLY A 347 -25.23 -36.12 -6.27
N PRO A 348 -25.18 -36.61 -5.02
CA PRO A 348 -26.34 -36.73 -4.14
C PRO A 348 -27.00 -35.38 -3.77
N LEU A 349 -26.25 -34.27 -3.83
CA LEU A 349 -26.77 -32.89 -3.65
C LEU A 349 -26.04 -31.94 -4.62
N PRO A 350 -26.46 -31.90 -5.89
CA PRO A 350 -25.71 -31.29 -6.99
C PRO A 350 -25.58 -29.76 -6.88
N TYR A 351 -26.47 -29.10 -6.14
CA TYR A 351 -26.45 -27.64 -6.01
C TYR A 351 -25.62 -27.11 -4.82
N VAL A 352 -25.18 -27.98 -3.91
CA VAL A 352 -24.52 -27.54 -2.65
C VAL A 352 -23.12 -28.15 -2.52
N LEU A 353 -23.01 -29.47 -2.70
CA LEU A 353 -21.76 -30.18 -2.41
C LEU A 353 -20.58 -29.77 -3.30
N PRO A 354 -20.74 -29.47 -4.60
CA PRO A 354 -19.62 -29.03 -5.44
C PRO A 354 -18.93 -27.75 -4.97
N TYR A 355 -19.64 -26.90 -4.20
CA TYR A 355 -19.08 -25.67 -3.63
C TYR A 355 -18.35 -25.87 -2.31
N VAL A 356 -18.50 -27.02 -1.64
CA VAL A 356 -17.88 -27.30 -0.33
C VAL A 356 -16.34 -27.23 -0.39
N PRO A 357 -15.65 -27.86 -1.38
CA PRO A 357 -14.20 -27.73 -1.50
C PRO A 357 -13.74 -26.28 -1.67
N VAL A 358 -14.48 -25.48 -2.44
CA VAL A 358 -14.20 -24.04 -2.65
C VAL A 358 -14.29 -23.28 -1.32
N VAL A 359 -15.40 -23.44 -0.59
CA VAL A 359 -15.60 -22.75 0.70
C VAL A 359 -14.55 -23.16 1.73
N LEU A 360 -14.19 -24.45 1.77
CA LEU A 360 -13.17 -24.98 2.67
C LEU A 360 -11.78 -24.43 2.31
N HIS A 361 -11.45 -24.38 1.03
CA HIS A 361 -10.23 -23.76 0.53
C HIS A 361 -10.14 -22.28 0.96
N CYS A 362 -11.15 -21.47 0.65
CA CYS A 362 -11.20 -20.07 1.05
C CYS A 362 -11.07 -19.88 2.56
N SER A 363 -11.71 -20.73 3.36
CA SER A 363 -11.64 -20.69 4.83
C SER A 363 -10.24 -21.02 5.36
N LEU A 364 -9.56 -22.02 4.78
CA LEU A 364 -8.20 -22.40 5.17
C LEU A 364 -7.19 -21.32 4.80
N ILE A 365 -7.32 -20.76 3.60
CA ILE A 365 -6.48 -19.67 3.12
C ILE A 365 -6.65 -18.42 3.99
N LEU A 366 -7.89 -18.04 4.32
CA LEU A 366 -8.15 -16.94 5.26
C LEU A 366 -7.48 -17.17 6.62
N ALA A 367 -7.61 -18.38 7.18
CA ALA A 367 -6.95 -18.73 8.43
C ALA A 367 -5.42 -18.67 8.33
N LEU A 368 -4.86 -19.03 7.18
CA LEU A 368 -3.44 -18.99 6.91
C LEU A 368 -2.92 -17.55 6.79
N ASN A 369 -3.62 -16.67 6.06
CA ASN A 369 -3.31 -15.24 5.95
C ASN A 369 -3.27 -14.56 7.33
N LEU A 370 -4.30 -14.81 8.16
CA LEU A 370 -4.38 -14.26 9.52
C LEU A 370 -3.24 -14.74 10.44
N ARG A 371 -2.81 -16.00 10.30
CA ARG A 371 -1.66 -16.54 11.04
C ARG A 371 -0.35 -15.99 10.50
N TYR A 372 -0.20 -15.90 9.18
CA TYR A 372 1.01 -15.42 8.56
C TYR A 372 1.29 -13.96 8.91
N ARG A 373 0.28 -13.09 9.05
CA ARG A 373 0.47 -11.71 9.55
C ARG A 373 1.25 -11.67 10.87
N LYS A 374 0.90 -12.53 11.83
CA LYS A 374 1.60 -12.63 13.13
C LYS A 374 3.01 -13.18 12.97
N ILE A 375 3.19 -14.19 12.10
CA ILE A 375 4.50 -14.80 11.84
C ILE A 375 5.43 -13.80 11.14
N ALA A 376 4.96 -13.07 10.13
CA ALA A 376 5.72 -12.06 9.40
C ALA A 376 6.18 -10.93 10.33
N TYR A 377 5.31 -10.48 11.25
CA TYR A 377 5.70 -9.53 12.29
C TYR A 377 6.81 -10.10 13.18
N ALA A 378 6.63 -11.31 13.74
CA ALA A 378 7.62 -11.96 14.60
C ALA A 378 8.98 -12.19 13.90
N LEU A 379 8.97 -12.59 12.63
CA LEU A 379 10.17 -12.75 11.82
C LEU A 379 10.88 -11.41 11.60
N THR A 380 10.12 -10.36 11.28
CA THR A 380 10.69 -9.02 11.04
C THR A 380 11.23 -8.40 12.34
N GLN A 381 10.61 -8.70 13.48
CA GLN A 381 11.15 -8.35 14.80
C GLN A 381 12.49 -9.07 15.04
N TRP A 382 12.53 -10.37 14.74
CA TRP A 382 13.75 -11.16 14.86
C TRP A 382 14.89 -10.66 13.97
N GLU A 383 14.60 -10.15 12.77
CA GLU A 383 15.57 -9.56 11.83
C GLU A 383 16.30 -8.32 12.38
N ASN A 384 15.75 -7.65 13.40
CA ASN A 384 16.38 -6.52 14.11
C ASN A 384 16.80 -5.37 13.19
N HIS A 385 15.80 -4.69 12.62
CA HIS A 385 15.97 -3.51 11.77
C HIS A 385 16.26 -2.25 12.60
N ALA A 386 17.08 -1.35 12.05
CA ALA A 386 17.58 -0.18 12.78
C ALA A 386 16.57 0.98 12.86
N THR A 387 15.79 1.19 11.80
CA THR A 387 14.82 2.28 11.68
C THR A 387 13.42 1.71 11.54
N THR A 388 12.41 2.46 11.95
CA THR A 388 11.00 2.07 11.81
C THR A 388 10.63 1.88 10.34
N GLU A 389 11.06 2.77 9.45
CA GLU A 389 10.87 2.65 8.00
C GLU A 389 11.38 1.29 7.46
N ALA A 390 12.60 0.89 7.81
CA ALA A 390 13.18 -0.36 7.31
C ALA A 390 12.49 -1.60 7.88
N PHE A 391 12.01 -1.51 9.12
CA PHE A 391 11.19 -2.55 9.73
C PHE A 391 9.86 -2.70 8.98
N GLU A 392 9.15 -1.60 8.76
CA GLU A 392 7.89 -1.58 8.04
C GLU A 392 8.04 -2.06 6.59
N ASP A 393 9.04 -1.57 5.86
CA ASP A 393 9.33 -1.99 4.48
C ASP A 393 9.55 -3.50 4.37
N ALA A 394 10.30 -4.07 5.31
CA ALA A 394 10.58 -5.50 5.35
C ALA A 394 9.35 -6.33 5.75
N LEU A 395 8.47 -5.79 6.59
CA LEU A 395 7.19 -6.40 6.95
C LEU A 395 6.23 -6.37 5.74
N VAL A 396 6.15 -5.22 5.07
CA VAL A 396 5.35 -5.01 3.87
C VAL A 396 5.72 -6.02 2.80
N LEU A 397 7.02 -6.17 2.51
CA LEU A 397 7.51 -7.09 1.50
C LEU A 397 7.08 -8.54 1.79
N LYS A 398 7.20 -8.98 3.05
CA LYS A 398 6.83 -10.34 3.47
C LYS A 398 5.34 -10.60 3.34
N ARG A 399 4.50 -9.64 3.76
CA ARG A 399 3.03 -9.73 3.70
C ARG A 399 2.55 -9.67 2.26
N PHE A 400 3.03 -8.70 1.48
CA PHE A 400 2.70 -8.56 0.07
C PHE A 400 2.97 -9.85 -0.72
N PHE A 401 4.17 -10.42 -0.63
CA PHE A 401 4.47 -11.63 -1.39
C PHE A 401 3.62 -12.84 -0.99
N PHE A 402 3.12 -12.89 0.25
CA PHE A 402 2.25 -13.97 0.68
C PHE A 402 0.83 -13.78 0.17
N GLU A 403 0.26 -12.60 0.39
CA GLU A 403 -1.12 -12.27 0.05
C GLU A 403 -1.29 -12.11 -1.48
N ALA A 404 -0.36 -11.46 -2.18
CA ALA A 404 -0.40 -11.35 -3.63
C ALA A 404 -0.20 -12.69 -4.34
N PHE A 405 0.65 -13.57 -3.79
CA PHE A 405 0.83 -14.89 -4.37
C PHE A 405 -0.45 -15.72 -4.29
N ASP A 406 -1.12 -15.70 -3.14
CA ASP A 406 -2.41 -16.35 -2.93
C ASP A 406 -3.47 -15.87 -3.93
N CYS A 407 -3.54 -14.56 -4.16
CA CYS A 407 -4.45 -13.96 -5.14
C CYS A 407 -4.16 -14.34 -6.61
N TYR A 408 -2.88 -14.43 -7.00
CA TYR A 408 -2.52 -14.58 -8.41
C TYR A 408 -2.16 -16.00 -8.84
N ILE A 409 -1.77 -16.89 -7.92
CA ILE A 409 -1.20 -18.19 -8.29
C ILE A 409 -2.19 -19.07 -9.06
N ALA A 410 -3.48 -19.03 -8.70
CA ALA A 410 -4.53 -19.75 -9.43
C ALA A 410 -4.66 -19.21 -10.86
N LEU A 411 -4.62 -17.89 -11.03
CA LEU A 411 -4.67 -17.25 -12.35
C LEU A 411 -3.44 -17.58 -13.19
N PHE A 412 -2.24 -17.58 -12.61
CA PHE A 412 -1.01 -18.01 -13.28
C PHE A 412 -1.07 -19.49 -13.70
N TYR A 413 -1.65 -20.35 -12.87
CA TYR A 413 -1.86 -21.76 -13.20
C TYR A 413 -2.81 -21.93 -14.39
N LEU A 414 -3.96 -21.25 -14.37
CA LEU A 414 -4.92 -21.29 -15.48
C LEU A 414 -4.31 -20.73 -16.77
N ALA A 415 -3.59 -19.61 -16.67
CA ALA A 415 -2.98 -18.93 -17.79
C ALA A 415 -1.85 -19.75 -18.46
N PHE A 416 -0.92 -20.32 -17.68
CA PHE A 416 0.34 -20.85 -18.23
C PHE A 416 0.53 -22.35 -18.08
N CYS A 417 -0.23 -23.00 -17.19
CA CYS A 417 -0.21 -24.46 -17.07
C CYS A 417 -1.39 -25.07 -17.83
N GLN A 418 -2.61 -24.61 -17.54
CA GLN A 418 -3.81 -25.16 -18.17
C GLN A 418 -4.05 -24.61 -19.58
N LEU A 419 -3.57 -23.38 -19.86
CA LEU A 419 -3.78 -22.66 -21.11
C LEU A 419 -5.27 -22.47 -21.44
N ASP A 420 -6.09 -22.22 -20.41
CA ASP A 420 -7.55 -22.12 -20.53
C ASP A 420 -7.99 -20.66 -20.31
N VAL A 421 -8.17 -19.94 -21.42
CA VAL A 421 -8.53 -18.52 -21.39
C VAL A 421 -9.95 -18.30 -20.87
N VAL A 422 -10.89 -19.21 -21.13
CA VAL A 422 -12.30 -19.06 -20.74
C VAL A 422 -12.41 -19.14 -19.23
N LEU A 423 -11.81 -20.18 -18.62
CA LEU A 423 -11.77 -20.33 -17.18
C LEU A 423 -10.96 -19.22 -16.52
N LEU A 424 -9.86 -18.78 -17.14
CA LEU A 424 -9.08 -17.63 -16.66
C LEU A 424 -9.90 -16.34 -16.61
N LYS A 425 -10.65 -16.00 -17.67
CA LYS A 425 -11.53 -14.81 -17.71
C LYS A 425 -12.60 -14.89 -16.62
N ALA A 426 -13.23 -16.07 -16.46
CA ALA A 426 -14.26 -16.31 -15.46
C ALA A 426 -13.71 -16.17 -14.03
N GLU A 427 -12.57 -16.81 -13.74
CA GLU A 427 -11.96 -16.80 -12.40
C GLU A 427 -11.37 -15.44 -12.04
N LEU A 428 -10.75 -14.75 -12.99
CA LEU A 428 -10.28 -13.38 -12.79
C LEU A 428 -11.45 -12.44 -12.44
N THR A 429 -12.55 -12.54 -13.19
CA THR A 429 -13.75 -11.72 -12.95
C THR A 429 -14.37 -12.07 -11.60
N SER A 430 -14.47 -13.36 -11.25
CA SER A 430 -15.05 -13.82 -9.99
C SER A 430 -14.23 -13.34 -8.80
N LEU A 431 -12.90 -13.51 -8.83
CA LEU A 431 -11.99 -13.08 -7.77
C LEU A 431 -12.00 -11.57 -7.61
N TYR A 432 -11.93 -10.83 -8.71
CA TYR A 432 -12.00 -9.37 -8.67
C TYR A 432 -13.32 -8.87 -8.08
N MET A 433 -14.46 -9.44 -8.50
CA MET A 433 -15.77 -9.05 -7.96
C MET A 433 -15.89 -9.41 -6.48
N ALA A 434 -15.53 -10.65 -6.11
CA ALA A 434 -15.62 -11.12 -4.74
C ALA A 434 -14.78 -10.25 -3.80
N ASP A 435 -13.56 -9.88 -4.22
CA ASP A 435 -12.70 -9.01 -3.44
C ASP A 435 -13.29 -7.59 -3.36
N THR A 436 -13.80 -7.04 -4.48
CA THR A 436 -14.50 -5.74 -4.51
C THR A 436 -15.71 -5.71 -3.56
N PHE A 437 -16.54 -6.77 -3.55
CA PHE A 437 -17.73 -6.86 -2.69
C PHE A 437 -17.38 -7.04 -1.21
N ARG A 438 -16.40 -7.91 -0.89
CA ARG A 438 -15.91 -8.08 0.48
C ARG A 438 -15.49 -6.74 1.09
N ARG A 439 -14.89 -5.86 0.27
CA ARG A 439 -14.47 -4.52 0.68
C ARG A 439 -15.67 -3.59 0.92
N THR A 440 -16.70 -3.61 0.07
CA THR A 440 -17.92 -2.80 0.30
C THR A 440 -18.71 -3.26 1.54
N ASP A 441 -18.74 -4.56 1.84
CA ASP A 441 -19.41 -5.07 3.04
C ASP A 441 -18.69 -4.64 4.33
N ASP A 442 -17.35 -4.54 4.30
CA ASP A 442 -16.60 -3.91 5.39
C ASP A 442 -17.03 -2.44 5.56
N VAL A 443 -17.30 -1.70 4.48
CA VAL A 443 -17.83 -0.32 4.56
C VAL A 443 -19.20 -0.28 5.22
N ASP A 444 -20.13 -1.17 4.88
CA ASP A 444 -21.46 -1.21 5.47
C ASP A 444 -21.44 -1.62 6.95
N ALA A 445 -20.60 -2.60 7.31
CA ALA A 445 -20.38 -3.01 8.70
C ALA A 445 -19.72 -1.91 9.54
N THR A 446 -18.87 -1.11 8.90
CA THR A 446 -18.12 -0.01 9.49
C THR A 446 -18.99 1.26 9.63
N SER A 447 -19.84 1.54 8.63
CA SER A 447 -20.86 2.60 8.62
C SER A 447 -21.99 2.31 9.63
N ALA A 448 -22.36 1.04 9.82
CA ALA A 448 -23.39 0.63 10.77
C ALA A 448 -22.97 0.77 12.26
N LYS A 449 -21.69 1.01 12.57
CA LYS A 449 -21.18 1.15 13.94
C LYS A 449 -21.19 2.58 14.50
N VAL A 450 -21.84 3.55 13.84
CA VAL A 450 -21.80 4.95 14.30
C VAL A 450 -22.75 5.18 15.50
N GLN A 451 -22.17 5.11 16.69
CA GLN A 451 -22.67 5.83 17.87
C GLN A 451 -21.53 6.61 18.52
N VAL A 452 -21.74 7.93 18.63
CA VAL A 452 -20.81 8.93 19.16
C VAL A 452 -20.53 8.66 20.64
N VAL A 453 -19.38 8.06 21.02
CA VAL A 453 -18.80 8.22 22.37
C VAL A 453 -17.26 8.05 22.42
N LYS A 454 -16.60 9.15 22.78
CA LYS A 454 -15.26 9.36 23.41
C LYS A 454 -14.01 8.70 22.80
N GLU A 455 -13.51 9.46 21.83
CA GLU A 455 -12.15 9.56 21.27
C GLU A 455 -11.01 9.36 22.27
N ALA A 456 -10.25 8.29 22.06
CA ALA A 456 -8.78 8.21 22.03
C ALA A 456 -8.33 6.74 22.10
N THR A 457 -9.13 5.88 22.75
CA THR A 457 -8.72 4.49 23.06
C THR A 457 -9.73 3.43 22.65
N ALA A 458 -10.86 3.83 22.06
CA ALA A 458 -11.92 2.92 21.62
C ALA A 458 -11.77 2.44 20.17
N PHE A 459 -10.98 3.19 19.40
CA PHE A 459 -10.79 2.98 17.98
C PHE A 459 -9.47 2.27 17.74
N ASP A 460 -9.38 1.53 16.65
CA ASP A 460 -8.14 0.88 16.25
C ASP A 460 -7.14 1.90 15.70
N GLU A 461 -5.85 1.59 15.81
CA GLU A 461 -4.77 2.34 15.19
C GLU A 461 -4.91 2.28 13.66
N TYR A 462 -4.73 3.43 13.00
CA TYR A 462 -4.76 3.47 11.54
C TYR A 462 -3.43 2.96 10.98
N GLU A 463 -3.43 1.77 10.39
CA GLU A 463 -2.31 1.25 9.61
C GLU A 463 -2.54 1.51 8.11
N PRO A 464 -1.78 2.41 7.45
CA PRO A 464 -1.90 2.65 6.01
C PRO A 464 -1.54 1.43 5.15
N PHE A 465 -0.92 0.41 5.76
CA PHE A 465 -0.41 -0.76 5.08
C PHE A 465 -1.51 -1.54 4.35
N ASP A 466 -2.61 -1.87 5.04
CA ASP A 466 -3.67 -2.72 4.49
C ASP A 466 -4.36 -1.98 3.32
N ASP A 467 -4.55 -0.66 3.45
CA ASP A 467 -5.14 0.18 2.41
C ASP A 467 -4.26 0.22 1.13
N TYR A 468 -2.92 0.35 1.25
CA TYR A 468 -2.03 0.25 0.09
C TYR A 468 -2.02 -1.16 -0.51
N LEU A 469 -1.93 -2.20 0.33
CA LEU A 469 -1.86 -3.58 -0.13
C LEU A 469 -3.04 -3.90 -1.04
N GLU A 470 -4.24 -3.52 -0.61
CA GLU A 470 -5.48 -3.73 -1.35
C GLU A 470 -5.41 -3.13 -2.76
N LYS A 471 -5.01 -1.86 -2.85
CA LYS A 471 -4.98 -1.13 -4.13
C LYS A 471 -3.83 -1.55 -5.02
N VAL A 472 -2.73 -2.04 -4.44
CA VAL A 472 -1.62 -2.64 -5.21
C VAL A 472 -2.02 -4.00 -5.77
N ILE A 473 -2.79 -4.81 -5.02
CA ILE A 473 -3.34 -6.08 -5.53
C ILE A 473 -4.33 -5.82 -6.67
N GLU A 474 -5.21 -4.82 -6.51
CA GLU A 474 -6.14 -4.40 -7.55
C GLU A 474 -5.43 -3.91 -8.82
N PHE A 475 -4.37 -3.10 -8.67
CA PHE A 475 -3.51 -2.69 -9.76
C PHE A 475 -2.92 -3.90 -10.52
N GLY A 476 -2.54 -4.96 -9.81
CA GLY A 476 -2.08 -6.21 -10.43
C GLY A 476 -3.16 -6.93 -11.24
N TYR A 477 -4.40 -7.02 -10.74
CA TYR A 477 -5.51 -7.61 -11.52
C TYR A 477 -5.74 -6.86 -12.85
N VAL A 478 -5.69 -5.52 -12.80
CA VAL A 478 -5.90 -4.67 -13.98
C VAL A 478 -4.74 -4.76 -14.99
N THR A 479 -3.50 -4.94 -14.52
CA THR A 479 -2.32 -4.85 -15.39
C THR A 479 -1.75 -6.19 -15.84
N LEU A 480 -1.78 -7.24 -15.01
CA LEU A 480 -1.19 -8.55 -15.33
C LEU A 480 -1.99 -9.29 -16.40
N PHE A 481 -3.32 -9.20 -16.35
CA PHE A 481 -4.25 -9.97 -17.18
C PHE A 481 -5.13 -9.06 -18.07
N ALA A 482 -4.53 -8.03 -18.66
CA ALA A 482 -5.24 -6.89 -19.24
C ALA A 482 -6.29 -7.29 -20.30
N SER A 483 -5.94 -8.13 -21.28
CA SER A 483 -6.90 -8.57 -22.31
C SER A 483 -7.96 -9.55 -21.80
N CYS A 484 -7.74 -10.20 -20.66
CA CYS A 484 -8.69 -11.16 -20.12
C CYS A 484 -9.84 -10.46 -19.38
N PHE A 485 -9.63 -9.23 -18.89
CA PHE A 485 -10.69 -8.46 -18.25
C PHE A 485 -10.59 -6.96 -18.55
N PRO A 486 -10.91 -6.52 -19.78
CA PRO A 486 -10.77 -5.11 -20.18
C PRO A 486 -11.63 -4.14 -19.36
N LEU A 487 -12.79 -4.60 -18.88
CA LEU A 487 -13.70 -3.81 -18.03
C LEU A 487 -13.11 -3.50 -16.64
N ALA A 488 -12.07 -4.22 -16.19
CA ALA A 488 -11.45 -4.05 -14.88
C ALA A 488 -11.07 -2.59 -14.60
N GLY A 489 -10.47 -1.88 -15.57
CA GLY A 489 -10.05 -0.48 -15.37
C GLY A 489 -11.21 0.46 -15.05
N LEU A 490 -12.40 0.23 -15.63
CA LEU A 490 -13.59 1.04 -15.39
C LEU A 490 -14.16 0.76 -13.99
N LEU A 491 -14.22 -0.52 -13.62
CA LEU A 491 -14.70 -0.95 -12.31
C LEU A 491 -13.76 -0.52 -11.20
N SER A 492 -12.43 -0.59 -11.43
CA SER A 492 -11.42 -0.09 -10.50
C SER A 492 -11.51 1.42 -10.32
N MET A 493 -11.82 2.17 -11.38
CA MET A 493 -12.05 3.60 -11.25
C MET A 493 -13.27 3.88 -10.35
N ALA A 494 -14.37 3.14 -10.54
CA ALA A 494 -15.59 3.31 -9.74
C ALA A 494 -15.38 2.88 -8.26
N SER A 495 -14.74 1.73 -8.01
CA SER A 495 -14.40 1.27 -6.66
C SER A 495 -13.50 2.27 -5.94
N ASN A 496 -12.46 2.78 -6.61
CA ASN A 496 -11.52 3.72 -6.00
C ASN A 496 -12.16 5.07 -5.66
N LEU A 497 -13.22 5.50 -6.36
CA LEU A 497 -13.99 6.70 -5.98
C LEU A 497 -14.76 6.50 -4.67
N ILE A 498 -15.33 5.30 -4.47
CA ILE A 498 -15.99 4.91 -3.22
C ILE A 498 -14.94 4.79 -2.11
N GLU A 499 -13.81 4.14 -2.39
CA GLU A 499 -12.74 3.94 -1.43
C GLU A 499 -12.17 5.25 -0.90
N LEU A 500 -11.90 6.19 -1.81
CA LEU A 500 -11.36 7.49 -1.43
C LEU A 500 -12.26 8.19 -0.40
N LYS A 501 -13.58 7.92 -0.40
CA LYS A 501 -14.52 8.43 0.60
C LYS A 501 -14.63 7.56 1.84
N SER A 502 -14.64 6.24 1.66
CA SER A 502 -14.62 5.26 2.74
C SER A 502 -13.42 5.51 3.67
N ASP A 503 -12.21 5.60 3.12
CA ASP A 503 -10.97 5.81 3.88
C ASP A 503 -10.93 7.17 4.57
N GLN A 504 -11.45 8.22 3.91
CA GLN A 504 -11.59 9.53 4.54
C GLN A 504 -12.53 9.47 5.75
N PHE A 505 -13.66 8.77 5.60
CA PHE A 505 -14.61 8.60 6.69
C PHE A 505 -14.01 7.79 7.85
N LYS A 506 -13.33 6.68 7.53
CA LYS A 506 -12.60 5.82 8.46
C LYS A 506 -11.62 6.65 9.31
N LEU A 507 -10.76 7.43 8.66
CA LEU A 507 -9.78 8.27 9.35
C LEU A 507 -10.36 9.39 10.20
N VAL A 508 -11.48 9.99 9.79
CA VAL A 508 -12.06 11.14 10.50
C VAL A 508 -12.92 10.71 11.69
N PHE A 509 -13.57 9.54 11.60
CA PHE A 509 -14.62 9.15 12.54
C PHE A 509 -14.41 7.79 13.22
N LEU A 510 -13.61 6.89 12.66
CA LEU A 510 -13.55 5.47 13.07
C LEU A 510 -12.17 4.98 13.48
N SER A 511 -11.15 5.80 13.28
CA SER A 511 -9.78 5.51 13.70
C SER A 511 -9.32 6.50 14.74
N GLN A 512 -8.33 6.09 15.54
CA GLN A 512 -7.53 7.05 16.28
C GLN A 512 -6.78 7.94 15.29
N ARG A 513 -6.43 9.17 15.71
CA ARG A 513 -5.58 10.01 14.88
C ARG A 513 -4.21 9.31 14.78
N PRO A 514 -3.67 9.08 13.56
CA PRO A 514 -2.37 8.47 13.41
C PRO A 514 -1.24 9.38 13.89
N MET A 515 -0.11 8.78 14.26
CA MET A 515 1.14 9.51 14.48
C MET A 515 1.58 10.24 13.21
N VAL A 516 2.14 11.44 13.38
CA VAL A 516 2.63 12.23 12.26
C VAL A 516 4.01 11.75 11.86
N GLU A 517 4.08 11.01 10.76
CA GLU A 517 5.33 10.58 10.16
C GLU A 517 5.67 11.35 8.89
N ARG A 518 6.93 11.78 8.81
CA ARG A 518 7.47 12.50 7.66
C ARG A 518 8.01 11.53 6.64
N SER A 519 7.24 11.31 5.57
CA SER A 519 7.70 10.55 4.41
C SER A 519 7.80 11.44 3.17
N THR A 520 8.76 11.14 2.29
CA THR A 520 8.92 11.78 0.97
C THR A 520 8.27 10.99 -0.16
N ASP A 521 8.04 9.69 0.05
CA ASP A 521 7.49 8.79 -0.96
C ASP A 521 6.60 7.69 -0.33
N ILE A 522 6.06 6.82 -1.17
CA ILE A 522 5.23 5.69 -0.73
C ILE A 522 6.08 4.48 -0.27
N GLY A 523 7.39 4.66 -0.09
CA GLY A 523 8.31 3.62 0.38
C GLY A 523 8.41 2.42 -0.56
N ILE A 524 8.49 1.21 0.03
CA ILE A 524 8.64 -0.05 -0.70
C ILE A 524 7.53 -0.32 -1.73
N TRP A 525 6.33 0.26 -1.56
CA TRP A 525 5.22 0.13 -2.51
C TRP A 525 5.60 0.59 -3.92
N GLN A 526 6.45 1.60 -4.03
CA GLN A 526 6.98 2.08 -5.31
C GLN A 526 7.80 1.01 -6.04
N SER A 527 8.54 0.19 -5.29
CA SER A 527 9.34 -0.91 -5.82
C SER A 527 8.48 -2.11 -6.16
N ILE A 528 7.46 -2.40 -5.35
CA ILE A 528 6.46 -3.46 -5.63
C ILE A 528 5.71 -3.16 -6.92
N LEU A 529 5.15 -1.95 -7.07
CA LEU A 529 4.47 -1.52 -8.29
C LEU A 529 5.37 -1.61 -9.52
N ARG A 530 6.65 -1.25 -9.36
CA ARG A 530 7.64 -1.43 -10.43
C ARG A 530 7.75 -2.90 -10.82
N GLY A 531 7.92 -3.79 -9.84
CA GLY A 531 7.95 -5.23 -10.06
C GLY A 531 6.71 -5.76 -10.79
N LEU A 532 5.51 -5.29 -10.42
CA LEU A 532 4.26 -5.64 -11.10
C LEU A 532 4.22 -5.16 -12.56
N VAL A 533 4.75 -3.97 -12.87
CA VAL A 533 4.86 -3.49 -14.27
C VAL A 533 5.84 -4.36 -15.09
N TRP A 534 6.95 -4.82 -14.49
CA TRP A 534 7.85 -5.76 -15.18
C TRP A 534 7.17 -7.11 -15.41
N LEU A 535 6.46 -7.61 -14.40
CA LEU A 535 5.72 -8.87 -14.49
C LEU A 535 4.56 -8.78 -15.50
N SER A 536 3.90 -7.62 -15.61
CA SER A 536 2.79 -7.44 -16.55
C SER A 536 3.24 -7.53 -18.00
N VAL A 537 4.45 -7.06 -18.34
CA VAL A 537 5.02 -7.28 -19.68
C VAL A 537 5.10 -8.77 -19.99
N LEU A 538 5.66 -9.57 -19.08
CA LEU A 538 5.82 -11.02 -19.26
C LEU A 538 4.46 -11.71 -19.38
N THR A 539 3.57 -11.47 -18.42
CA THR A 539 2.27 -12.13 -18.36
C THR A 539 1.47 -11.86 -19.64
N ASN A 540 1.38 -10.59 -20.06
CA ASN A 540 0.60 -10.22 -21.23
C ASN A 540 1.18 -10.73 -22.56
N VAL A 541 2.51 -10.76 -22.71
CA VAL A 541 3.15 -11.27 -23.94
C VAL A 541 3.01 -12.78 -24.05
N PHE A 542 3.11 -13.51 -22.94
CA PHE A 542 2.88 -14.95 -22.95
C PHE A 542 1.41 -15.32 -23.14
N LEU A 543 0.47 -14.55 -22.58
CA LEU A 543 -0.96 -14.70 -22.86
C LEU A 543 -1.25 -14.53 -24.36
N PHE A 544 -0.72 -13.46 -24.97
CA PHE A 544 -0.84 -13.19 -26.40
C PHE A 544 -0.29 -14.34 -27.28
N GLY A 545 0.81 -14.97 -26.86
CA GLY A 545 1.51 -15.97 -27.66
C GLY A 545 1.05 -17.43 -27.48
N PHE A 546 0.56 -17.79 -26.30
CA PHE A 546 0.37 -19.20 -25.91
C PHE A 546 -1.00 -19.55 -25.35
N THR A 547 -1.69 -18.60 -24.72
CA THR A 547 -2.94 -18.88 -24.00
C THR A 547 -4.17 -18.39 -24.76
N THR A 548 -4.05 -17.23 -25.41
CA THR A 548 -5.12 -16.62 -26.20
C THR A 548 -4.97 -16.94 -27.68
N ASP A 549 -6.06 -16.78 -28.44
CA ASP A 549 -6.05 -16.99 -29.89
C ASP A 549 -5.60 -15.74 -30.66
N GLN A 550 -5.17 -14.71 -29.95
CA GLN A 550 -4.79 -13.42 -30.51
C GLN A 550 -3.70 -13.53 -31.59
N LEU A 551 -2.60 -14.24 -31.32
CA LEU A 551 -1.53 -14.41 -32.31
C LEU A 551 -1.95 -15.33 -33.47
N SER A 552 -2.83 -16.31 -33.21
CA SER A 552 -3.33 -17.23 -34.23
C SER A 552 -4.24 -16.50 -35.24
N LEU A 553 -5.00 -15.49 -34.80
CA LEU A 553 -5.79 -14.61 -35.68
C LEU A 553 -4.92 -13.82 -36.66
N PHE A 554 -3.76 -13.32 -36.22
CA PHE A 554 -2.84 -12.58 -37.09
C PHE A 554 -2.02 -13.48 -38.02
N CYS A 555 -1.64 -14.66 -37.53
CA CYS A 555 -0.80 -15.61 -38.27
C CYS A 555 -1.40 -17.03 -38.29
N PRO A 556 -2.56 -17.26 -38.95
CA PRO A 556 -3.26 -18.55 -38.89
C PRO A 556 -2.40 -19.73 -39.35
N SER A 557 -1.53 -19.50 -40.36
CA SER A 557 -0.63 -20.53 -40.90
C SER A 557 0.41 -21.07 -39.92
N TRP A 558 0.63 -20.38 -38.81
CA TRP A 558 1.61 -20.80 -37.79
C TRP A 558 1.02 -21.73 -36.74
N PHE A 559 -0.31 -21.88 -36.73
CA PHE A 559 -1.03 -22.67 -35.75
C PHE A 559 -1.82 -23.78 -36.43
N GLN A 560 -2.01 -24.86 -35.70
CA GLN A 560 -2.88 -25.96 -36.05
C GLN A 560 -3.89 -26.16 -34.93
N THR A 561 -5.15 -26.36 -35.29
CA THR A 561 -6.23 -26.60 -34.35
C THR A 561 -6.26 -28.09 -34.02
N ILE A 562 -6.09 -28.43 -32.75
CA ILE A 562 -6.21 -29.80 -32.25
C ILE A 562 -7.55 -29.88 -31.54
N PRO A 563 -8.46 -30.80 -31.92
CA PRO A 563 -9.70 -31.02 -31.17
C PRO A 563 -9.36 -31.65 -29.82
N VAL A 564 -10.02 -31.18 -28.78
CA VAL A 564 -9.75 -31.59 -27.41
C VAL A 564 -11.06 -31.97 -26.75
N ASP A 565 -11.02 -32.91 -25.81
CA ASP A 565 -12.23 -33.38 -25.12
C ASP A 565 -12.75 -32.27 -24.19
N ASP A 566 -13.92 -31.70 -24.51
CA ASP A 566 -14.55 -30.55 -23.84
C ASP A 566 -14.62 -30.75 -22.31
N ALA A 567 -14.72 -32.01 -21.85
CA ALA A 567 -14.78 -32.35 -20.44
C ALA A 567 -13.44 -32.23 -19.70
N ALA A 568 -12.32 -32.35 -20.40
CA ALA A 568 -10.97 -32.27 -19.85
C ALA A 568 -10.42 -30.83 -19.84
N PHE A 569 -10.92 -29.94 -20.69
CA PHE A 569 -10.39 -28.57 -20.87
C PHE A 569 -11.47 -27.50 -20.71
N GLY A 570 -12.34 -27.67 -19.71
CA GLY A 570 -13.21 -26.58 -19.25
C GLY A 570 -14.30 -26.13 -20.23
N GLY A 571 -14.69 -26.96 -21.20
CA GLY A 571 -15.66 -26.60 -22.24
C GLY A 571 -15.05 -25.99 -23.50
N VAL A 572 -13.75 -26.19 -23.73
CA VAL A 572 -13.05 -25.79 -24.96
C VAL A 572 -12.93 -26.99 -25.91
N ASP A 573 -13.56 -26.91 -27.07
CA ASP A 573 -13.61 -27.99 -28.07
C ASP A 573 -12.31 -28.14 -28.88
N HIS A 574 -11.43 -27.12 -28.83
CA HIS A 574 -10.19 -27.09 -29.60
C HIS A 574 -9.12 -26.17 -29.02
N ILE A 575 -7.84 -26.54 -29.19
CA ILE A 575 -6.69 -25.72 -28.79
C ILE A 575 -5.85 -25.38 -30.02
N HIS A 576 -5.42 -24.12 -30.12
CA HIS A 576 -4.47 -23.66 -31.13
C HIS A 576 -3.04 -23.95 -30.66
N VAL A 577 -2.40 -24.95 -31.26
CA VAL A 577 -1.00 -25.30 -31.00
C VAL A 577 -0.14 -24.87 -32.17
N ALA A 578 1.12 -24.51 -31.92
CA ALA A 578 2.05 -24.21 -33.01
C ALA A 578 2.11 -25.37 -34.02
N ALA A 579 1.95 -25.04 -35.30
CA ALA A 579 2.02 -26.00 -36.40
C ALA A 579 3.41 -26.67 -36.45
N SER A 580 3.48 -27.87 -37.03
CA SER A 580 4.74 -28.61 -37.14
C SER A 580 5.85 -27.77 -37.76
N GLY A 581 6.97 -27.62 -37.04
CA GLY A 581 8.12 -26.79 -37.45
C GLY A 581 8.00 -25.28 -37.19
N GLN A 582 6.82 -24.77 -36.77
CA GLN A 582 6.61 -23.34 -36.49
C GLN A 582 6.82 -22.94 -35.03
N GLY A 583 6.99 -23.90 -34.12
CA GLY A 583 7.16 -23.62 -32.68
C GLY A 583 8.31 -22.65 -32.37
N MET A 584 9.46 -22.79 -33.04
CA MET A 584 10.59 -21.87 -32.87
C MET A 584 10.29 -20.46 -33.40
N THR A 585 9.51 -20.35 -34.48
CA THR A 585 9.10 -19.06 -35.06
C THR A 585 8.18 -18.33 -34.10
N VAL A 586 7.14 -19.00 -33.61
CA VAL A 586 6.19 -18.44 -32.62
C VAL A 586 6.95 -17.98 -31.37
N MET A 587 7.79 -18.84 -30.81
CA MET A 587 8.62 -18.52 -29.64
C MET A 587 9.54 -17.31 -29.89
N GLY A 588 10.20 -17.27 -31.05
CA GLY A 588 11.07 -16.16 -31.43
C GLY A 588 10.33 -14.82 -31.57
N VAL A 589 9.10 -14.83 -32.10
CA VAL A 589 8.25 -13.63 -32.18
C VAL A 589 7.80 -13.19 -30.80
N VAL A 590 7.34 -14.11 -29.95
CA VAL A 590 6.90 -13.80 -28.58
C VAL A 590 8.03 -13.17 -27.77
N PHE A 591 9.22 -13.78 -27.73
CA PHE A 591 10.40 -13.20 -27.08
C PHE A 591 10.85 -11.89 -27.73
N GLY A 592 10.70 -11.75 -29.05
CA GLY A 592 10.99 -10.51 -29.77
C GLY A 592 10.09 -9.36 -29.30
N VAL A 593 8.79 -9.61 -29.22
CA VAL A 593 7.79 -8.64 -28.70
C VAL A 593 8.09 -8.32 -27.24
N GLU A 594 8.38 -9.32 -26.41
CA GLU A 594 8.78 -9.13 -25.01
C GLU A 594 9.95 -8.14 -24.86
N HIS A 595 11.05 -8.36 -25.60
CA HIS A 595 12.22 -7.48 -25.54
C HIS A 595 11.90 -6.07 -26.02
N VAL A 596 11.08 -5.92 -27.06
CA VAL A 596 10.63 -4.60 -27.53
C VAL A 596 9.83 -3.89 -26.45
N LEU A 597 8.88 -4.56 -25.80
CA LEU A 597 8.09 -3.96 -24.72
C LEU A 597 8.95 -3.58 -23.53
N PHE A 598 9.91 -4.41 -23.12
CA PHE A 598 10.85 -4.03 -22.06
C PHE A 598 11.68 -2.81 -22.43
N VAL A 599 12.19 -2.75 -23.66
CA VAL A 599 12.92 -1.57 -24.15
C VAL A 599 12.03 -0.33 -24.12
N LEU A 600 10.76 -0.44 -24.50
CA LEU A 600 9.81 0.67 -24.44
C LEU A 600 9.55 1.13 -23.00
N VAL A 601 9.34 0.20 -22.06
CA VAL A 601 9.17 0.51 -20.63
C VAL A 601 10.41 1.22 -20.07
N VAL A 602 11.61 0.72 -20.39
CA VAL A 602 12.87 1.38 -20.02
C VAL A 602 12.99 2.75 -20.66
N LEU A 603 12.64 2.89 -21.94
CA LEU A 603 12.68 4.16 -22.66
C LEU A 603 11.75 5.19 -22.02
N ILE A 604 10.52 4.82 -21.66
CA ILE A 604 9.58 5.68 -20.92
C ILE A 604 10.22 6.14 -19.61
N SER A 605 10.86 5.23 -18.86
CA SER A 605 11.55 5.57 -17.60
C SER A 605 12.74 6.52 -17.76
N LYS A 606 13.32 6.60 -18.96
CA LYS A 606 14.44 7.51 -19.27
C LYS A 606 13.97 8.83 -19.87
N LEU A 607 12.90 8.82 -20.65
CA LEU A 607 12.34 10.02 -21.29
C LEU A 607 11.55 10.88 -20.30
N ILE A 608 10.87 10.25 -19.33
CA ILE A 608 10.11 10.96 -18.30
C ILE A 608 10.98 11.01 -17.04
N PRO A 609 11.57 12.16 -16.69
CA PRO A 609 12.38 12.28 -15.49
C PRO A 609 11.50 12.12 -14.24
N SER A 610 11.92 11.22 -13.34
CA SER A 610 11.24 10.91 -12.08
C SER A 610 11.23 12.06 -11.07
N VAL A 611 12.02 13.11 -11.30
CA VAL A 611 12.05 14.32 -10.49
C VAL A 611 11.79 15.54 -11.40
N PRO A 612 10.86 16.44 -11.07
CA PRO A 612 10.64 17.67 -11.82
C PRO A 612 11.83 18.63 -11.77
N ASP A 613 12.04 19.39 -12.85
CA ASP A 613 13.12 20.38 -12.95
C ASP A 613 13.05 21.41 -11.81
N SER A 614 11.85 21.84 -11.42
CA SER A 614 11.65 22.75 -10.28
C SER A 614 12.16 22.18 -8.96
N VAL A 615 12.05 20.87 -8.75
CA VAL A 615 12.56 20.19 -7.55
C VAL A 615 14.07 20.01 -7.63
N VAL A 616 14.61 19.71 -8.82
CA VAL A 616 16.06 19.63 -9.06
C VAL A 616 16.72 20.98 -8.79
N GLU A 617 16.16 22.07 -9.31
CA GLU A 617 16.64 23.43 -9.09
C GLU A 617 16.62 23.82 -7.60
N GLU A 618 15.52 23.53 -6.90
CA GLU A 618 15.40 23.80 -5.47
C GLU A 618 16.41 22.98 -4.66
N THR A 619 16.58 21.70 -4.97
CA THR A 619 17.58 20.83 -4.32
C THR A 619 19.00 21.35 -4.56
N ALA A 620 19.34 21.70 -5.81
CA ALA A 620 20.64 22.25 -6.15
C ALA A 620 20.90 23.58 -5.44
N ARG A 621 19.87 24.43 -5.30
CA ARG A 621 19.99 25.69 -4.55
C ARG A 621 20.26 25.44 -3.06
N ARG A 622 19.54 24.50 -2.44
CA ARG A 622 19.76 24.12 -1.03
C ARG A 622 21.16 23.58 -0.81
N GLN A 623 21.64 22.71 -1.69
CA GLN A 623 23.02 22.20 -1.63
C GLN A 623 24.05 23.34 -1.70
N ARG A 624 23.87 24.31 -2.61
CA ARG A 624 24.74 25.50 -2.68
C ARG A 624 24.70 26.32 -1.39
N ALA A 625 23.51 26.52 -0.81
CA ALA A 625 23.36 27.25 0.45
C ALA A 625 24.09 26.54 1.61
N LEU A 626 24.00 25.21 1.70
CA LEU A 626 24.72 24.42 2.71
C LEU A 626 26.24 24.51 2.55
N VAL A 627 26.76 24.49 1.32
CA VAL A 627 28.19 24.65 1.03
C VAL A 627 28.67 26.04 1.45
N LEU A 628 27.89 27.08 1.18
CA LEU A 628 28.22 28.47 1.55
C LEU A 628 28.10 28.74 3.06
N ALA A 629 27.20 28.02 3.75
CA ALA A 629 27.00 28.14 5.19
C ALA A 629 28.08 27.43 6.02
N LYS A 630 28.84 26.49 5.42
CA LYS A 630 29.96 25.84 6.11
C LYS A 630 31.06 26.89 6.32
N PRO A 631 31.45 27.19 7.58
CA PRO A 631 32.58 28.09 7.82
C PRO A 631 33.82 27.51 7.11
N PRO A 632 34.70 28.36 6.54
CA PRO A 632 35.95 27.87 5.96
C PRO A 632 36.65 27.03 7.03
N SER A 633 36.93 25.77 6.67
CA SER A 633 37.60 24.83 7.57
C SER A 633 38.81 25.51 8.19
N SER A 634 38.94 25.45 9.51
CA SER A 634 40.15 25.75 10.28
C SER A 634 41.28 24.76 9.98
N ALA A 635 41.52 24.48 8.70
CA ALA A 635 42.69 23.78 8.20
C ALA A 635 43.88 24.75 8.16
N ALA A 636 44.29 25.24 9.33
CA ALA A 636 45.54 25.97 9.53
C ALA A 636 45.95 26.11 11.01
N GLU A 637 45.58 25.21 11.92
CA GLU A 637 46.17 25.19 13.27
C GLU A 637 46.47 23.75 13.72
N SER A 638 47.51 23.17 13.12
CA SER A 638 48.34 22.14 13.75
C SER A 638 49.80 22.56 13.55
N GLY A 639 50.30 23.38 14.49
CA GLY A 639 51.72 23.62 14.67
C GLY A 639 52.38 22.51 15.44
#